data_AF-A0A1V4AUQ9-F1
#
_entry.id   AF-A0A1V4AUQ9-F1
#
_cell.length_a   1.000
_cell.length_b   1.000
_cell.length_c   1.000
_cell.angle_alpha   90.00
_cell.angle_beta   90.00
_cell.angle_gamma   90.00
#
_symmetry.space_group_name_H-M   'P 1'
#
loop_
_entity.id
_entity.type
_entity.pdbx_description
1 polymer ?
#
loop_
_entity_poly.entity_id
_entity_poly.type
_entity_poly.pdbx_seq_one_letter_code
_entity_poly.pdbx_strand_id
1 'polypeptide(L)'
;MPGIRFKEDMDGYLGENIRNFRDGEDYGIRHNNPVKFDVQITIDSVDDFIQVSSHEAKVAGKFYCTSIGGDKGMTMRGGRFNLFDVNEETGHRNMRYRFTFTGPDGKEYYFTGFKDIFNDKAFDILDDLTTLFVRIYEGKDESGRLYGSGVMYFRIKDMASLKKMIQTSEVTGASNPLEKYATLAKYAGFFMAETLKTFAPGPRFLYTTRYENLVLSGNLKKEGEDTSRAFFFFSGEHDKGFPWGDEETMSDVALLISNGDQEEPLRFGITRQSLKGLSVKLDDNRYRYKGELYRIRNGHSVSFSEIKEYKEGGSIDKVQVQITLTLKAQKYDTKVDMSFKTVEQITGLIPDTFEQEVRKYLTFFPLLGYFTIPHRVQVKSGTISITDAQGTTTYSLDPKSTFGEGELGEINNLREPTLYYNYLCGIDPAGQTLFLKMNSGTLRNEREWYFKDLIDKALGKVIQRNIKKNLVLKDSIAENPAQPKVVNDKVLTLVNDHYPSGVLLRRIVQIENNGKTFYGLEEYIDAINTAPINSDKETIVAVSTYKDADAWDGKPASNEKVLDIYQSQEKFKVLDKAMEGSGFFQVLEQAFARSGKSREDFSIIIKPNFMFFYSLVDKSTFTDPALVEHLAERIYEKGFRKIMVAEARSTLSKFFSNRDVKAVARHIGYREGGKYQIIDLSEDLEEWNYGGKLGKHPVNKEWKAADFRISFAKNKTHNYAYYTLTLKNIYGALPMEFKYKVYHCDMGDIYEPTIDYIKAFPVHFGFIDAVVSADGPFGIFADPYPQLTQTIIAGENLVAVDWVALPRWDWIPCCPDTCRKR
;
A
#
# COMPACT_ATOMS: atom_id res chain seq x y z
N MET A 1 -14.11 34.57 -13.96
CA MET A 1 -13.67 33.48 -14.84
C MET A 1 -14.90 32.78 -15.41
N PRO A 2 -14.82 32.08 -16.54
CA PRO A 2 -15.97 31.38 -17.11
C PRO A 2 -16.49 30.26 -16.21
N GLY A 3 -17.80 30.26 -15.95
CA GLY A 3 -18.51 29.27 -15.15
C GLY A 3 -19.57 28.53 -15.96
N ILE A 4 -20.22 27.54 -15.35
CA ILE A 4 -21.29 26.74 -15.98
C ILE A 4 -22.49 26.62 -15.04
N ARG A 5 -23.69 26.67 -15.63
CA ARG A 5 -24.97 26.41 -14.98
C ARG A 5 -25.76 25.38 -15.78
N PHE A 6 -26.29 24.37 -15.11
CA PHE A 6 -27.17 23.36 -15.70
C PHE A 6 -28.30 22.98 -14.74
N LYS A 7 -29.30 22.26 -15.26
CA LYS A 7 -30.47 21.80 -14.50
C LYS A 7 -30.51 20.27 -14.49
N GLU A 8 -30.98 19.72 -13.39
CA GLU A 8 -31.16 18.29 -13.15
C GLU A 8 -32.49 18.09 -12.39
N ASP A 9 -33.28 17.14 -12.87
CA ASP A 9 -34.56 16.77 -12.26
C ASP A 9 -34.57 15.25 -12.05
N MET A 10 -34.85 14.80 -10.82
CA MET A 10 -34.94 13.37 -10.45
C MET A 10 -36.18 13.13 -9.57
N ASP A 11 -36.73 11.91 -9.64
CA ASP A 11 -37.88 11.47 -8.85
C ASP A 11 -37.75 10.00 -8.41
N GLY A 12 -38.47 9.64 -7.36
CA GLY A 12 -38.45 8.29 -6.78
C GLY A 12 -39.34 8.21 -5.54
N TYR A 13 -38.97 7.37 -4.56
CA TYR A 13 -39.83 7.07 -3.41
C TYR A 13 -39.04 7.05 -2.08
N LEU A 14 -39.72 7.42 -0.99
CA LEU A 14 -39.12 7.56 0.34
C LEU A 14 -39.92 6.79 1.41
N GLY A 15 -39.22 6.03 2.26
CA GLY A 15 -39.77 5.33 3.41
C GLY A 15 -39.51 6.07 4.71
N GLU A 16 -40.57 6.40 5.44
CA GLU A 16 -40.50 7.07 6.74
C GLU A 16 -39.95 6.15 7.83
N ASN A 17 -39.03 6.67 8.66
CA ASN A 17 -38.31 5.97 9.73
C ASN A 17 -37.53 4.71 9.30
N ILE A 18 -37.27 4.52 8.00
CA ILE A 18 -36.47 3.41 7.45
C ILE A 18 -35.04 3.88 7.15
N ARG A 19 -34.03 3.07 7.47
CA ARG A 19 -32.59 3.40 7.37
C ARG A 19 -31.88 2.84 6.13
N ASN A 20 -32.39 1.73 5.59
CA ASN A 20 -31.93 1.15 4.32
C ASN A 20 -32.63 1.88 3.17
N PHE A 21 -31.89 2.21 2.12
CA PHE A 21 -32.40 2.96 0.98
C PHE A 21 -33.40 2.17 0.14
N ARG A 22 -33.12 0.88 -0.15
CA ARG A 22 -33.98 0.01 -0.97
C ARG A 22 -35.25 -0.39 -0.22
N ASP A 23 -35.13 -0.74 1.06
CA ASP A 23 -36.31 -0.99 1.91
C ASP A 23 -37.20 0.27 2.02
N GLY A 24 -36.57 1.45 2.02
CA GLY A 24 -37.25 2.75 2.03
C GLY A 24 -37.97 3.07 0.73
N GLU A 25 -37.33 2.81 -0.41
CA GLU A 25 -37.94 2.85 -1.75
C GLU A 25 -39.17 1.92 -1.83
N ASP A 26 -39.02 0.63 -1.49
CA ASP A 26 -40.12 -0.35 -1.50
C ASP A 26 -41.27 0.02 -0.56
N TYR A 27 -40.97 0.62 0.59
CA TYR A 27 -42.01 1.14 1.49
C TYR A 27 -42.70 2.36 0.89
N GLY A 28 -41.94 3.30 0.33
CA GLY A 28 -42.46 4.52 -0.29
C GLY A 28 -43.34 4.23 -1.50
N ILE A 29 -43.02 3.20 -2.30
CA ILE A 29 -43.88 2.68 -3.37
C ILE A 29 -45.19 2.15 -2.78
N ARG A 30 -45.11 1.26 -1.77
CA ARG A 30 -46.30 0.63 -1.14
C ARG A 30 -47.24 1.63 -0.45
N HIS A 31 -46.70 2.74 0.05
CA HIS A 31 -47.46 3.79 0.76
C HIS A 31 -47.67 5.06 -0.07
N ASN A 32 -47.32 5.04 -1.37
CA ASN A 32 -47.44 6.16 -2.29
C ASN A 32 -46.85 7.48 -1.75
N ASN A 33 -45.59 7.43 -1.31
CA ASN A 33 -44.81 8.59 -0.87
C ASN A 33 -43.71 8.94 -1.88
N PRO A 34 -44.07 9.56 -3.03
CA PRO A 34 -43.08 9.99 -4.00
C PRO A 34 -42.25 11.18 -3.48
N VAL A 35 -41.00 11.21 -3.93
CA VAL A 35 -40.07 12.32 -3.77
C VAL A 35 -39.59 12.81 -5.12
N LYS A 36 -39.35 14.11 -5.23
CA LYS A 36 -38.81 14.75 -6.44
C LYS A 36 -37.91 15.90 -6.06
N PHE A 37 -36.90 16.18 -6.87
CA PHE A 37 -36.21 17.47 -6.85
C PHE A 37 -36.11 18.08 -8.25
N ASP A 38 -36.22 19.41 -8.31
CA ASP A 38 -35.93 20.21 -9.50
C ASP A 38 -34.79 21.15 -9.11
N VAL A 39 -33.57 20.91 -9.62
CA VAL A 39 -32.37 21.63 -9.20
C VAL A 39 -31.62 22.30 -10.33
N GLN A 40 -30.94 23.39 -9.97
CA GLN A 40 -29.97 24.07 -10.81
C GLN A 40 -28.62 24.06 -10.10
N ILE A 41 -27.63 23.44 -10.73
CA ILE A 41 -26.25 23.41 -10.28
C ILE A 41 -25.50 24.58 -10.94
N THR A 42 -24.72 25.32 -10.15
CA THR A 42 -23.92 26.47 -10.62
C THR A 42 -22.48 26.33 -10.16
N ILE A 43 -21.57 26.30 -11.14
CA ILE A 43 -20.12 26.30 -10.99
C ILE A 43 -19.65 27.72 -11.37
N ASP A 44 -19.11 28.46 -10.40
CA ASP A 44 -18.74 29.88 -10.63
C ASP A 44 -17.49 30.05 -11.51
N SER A 45 -16.57 29.08 -11.47
CA SER A 45 -15.37 28.99 -12.33
C SER A 45 -15.09 27.53 -12.63
N VAL A 46 -15.03 27.15 -13.90
CA VAL A 46 -14.71 25.77 -14.31
C VAL A 46 -13.24 25.43 -14.03
N ASP A 47 -12.36 26.43 -14.06
CA ASP A 47 -10.92 26.24 -13.87
C ASP A 47 -10.63 25.88 -12.41
N ASP A 48 -11.15 26.67 -11.47
CA ASP A 48 -11.05 26.46 -10.02
C ASP A 48 -11.73 25.13 -9.63
N PHE A 49 -12.89 24.84 -10.23
CA PHE A 49 -13.65 23.60 -9.97
C PHE A 49 -12.86 22.34 -10.34
N ILE A 50 -12.06 22.37 -11.42
CA ILE A 50 -11.24 21.23 -11.87
C ILE A 50 -9.93 21.12 -11.06
N GLN A 51 -9.47 22.20 -10.44
CA GLN A 51 -8.21 22.23 -9.69
C GLN A 51 -8.36 21.79 -8.23
N VAL A 52 -9.50 22.06 -7.58
CA VAL A 52 -9.71 21.77 -6.15
C VAL A 52 -10.31 20.36 -5.95
N SER A 53 -9.66 19.53 -5.12
CA SER A 53 -10.04 18.16 -4.76
C SER A 53 -11.52 17.96 -4.39
N SER A 54 -12.13 18.94 -3.71
CA SER A 54 -13.50 18.86 -3.23
C SER A 54 -14.59 19.02 -4.31
N HIS A 55 -14.23 19.48 -5.52
CA HIS A 55 -15.11 19.77 -6.66
C HIS A 55 -16.52 20.29 -6.25
N GLU A 56 -16.57 21.34 -5.43
CA GLU A 56 -17.84 21.86 -4.85
C GLU A 56 -18.54 22.84 -5.81
N ALA A 57 -19.85 22.67 -5.97
CA ALA A 57 -20.74 23.58 -6.71
C ALA A 57 -21.97 23.96 -5.88
N LYS A 58 -22.61 25.08 -6.23
CA LYS A 58 -23.83 25.57 -5.58
C LYS A 58 -25.06 24.89 -6.17
N VAL A 59 -26.01 24.51 -5.31
CA VAL A 59 -27.31 23.95 -5.70
C VAL A 59 -28.43 24.85 -5.23
N ALA A 60 -29.37 25.18 -6.12
CA ALA A 60 -30.60 25.87 -5.79
C ALA A 60 -31.78 25.21 -6.52
N GLY A 61 -32.93 25.09 -5.86
CA GLY A 61 -34.05 24.34 -6.42
C GLY A 61 -35.24 24.20 -5.49
N LYS A 62 -36.13 23.26 -5.83
CA LYS A 62 -37.26 22.83 -5.00
C LYS A 62 -37.23 21.34 -4.77
N PHE A 63 -37.54 20.94 -3.53
CA PHE A 63 -37.74 19.57 -3.13
C PHE A 63 -39.22 19.30 -2.89
N TYR A 64 -39.70 18.12 -3.27
CA TYR A 64 -41.08 17.68 -3.10
C TYR A 64 -41.04 16.31 -2.42
N CYS A 65 -41.87 16.12 -1.41
CA CYS A 65 -41.99 14.86 -0.67
C CYS A 65 -43.41 14.82 -0.10
N THR A 66 -44.21 13.85 -0.53
CA THR A 66 -45.64 13.82 -0.20
C THR A 66 -45.89 13.76 1.30
N SER A 67 -45.11 12.98 2.05
CA SER A 67 -45.25 12.84 3.50
C SER A 67 -44.89 14.11 4.31
N ILE A 68 -44.11 15.04 3.75
CA ILE A 68 -43.75 16.32 4.40
C ILE A 68 -44.60 17.48 3.86
N GLY A 69 -44.64 17.65 2.55
CA GLY A 69 -45.17 18.84 1.87
C GLY A 69 -46.45 18.63 1.07
N GLY A 70 -46.91 17.39 0.92
CA GLY A 70 -47.79 17.03 -0.20
C GLY A 70 -47.14 17.41 -1.53
N ASP A 71 -47.94 17.95 -2.45
CA ASP A 71 -47.45 18.41 -3.77
C ASP A 71 -46.75 19.79 -3.72
N LYS A 72 -46.63 20.42 -2.53
CA LYS A 72 -46.02 21.75 -2.40
C LYS A 72 -44.49 21.64 -2.44
N GLY A 73 -43.89 22.18 -3.50
CA GLY A 73 -42.43 22.28 -3.63
C GLY A 73 -41.81 23.20 -2.58
N MET A 74 -40.98 22.63 -1.71
CA MET A 74 -40.26 23.27 -0.62
C MET A 74 -38.94 23.85 -1.15
N THR A 75 -38.69 25.13 -0.91
CA THR A 75 -37.48 25.82 -1.42
C THR A 75 -36.23 25.37 -0.66
N MET A 76 -35.19 24.98 -1.42
CA MET A 76 -33.90 24.59 -0.87
C MET A 76 -33.11 25.80 -0.34
N ARG A 77 -32.34 25.61 0.74
CA ARG A 77 -31.43 26.59 1.32
C ARG A 77 -30.05 25.97 1.54
N GLY A 78 -29.01 26.77 1.31
CA GLY A 78 -27.61 26.38 1.53
C GLY A 78 -27.13 25.20 0.69
N GLY A 79 -27.72 24.98 -0.50
CA GLY A 79 -27.49 23.78 -1.29
C GLY A 79 -26.07 23.66 -1.87
N ARG A 80 -25.50 22.46 -1.75
CA ARG A 80 -24.16 22.09 -2.21
C ARG A 80 -24.20 20.79 -3.00
N PHE A 81 -23.34 20.72 -4.01
CA PHE A 81 -23.04 19.53 -4.79
C PHE A 81 -21.53 19.31 -4.73
N ASN A 82 -21.09 18.07 -4.56
CA ASN A 82 -19.68 17.68 -4.66
C ASN A 82 -19.56 16.53 -5.66
N LEU A 83 -18.67 16.67 -6.63
CA LEU A 83 -18.37 15.66 -7.63
C LEU A 83 -17.18 14.81 -7.14
N PHE A 84 -17.31 13.48 -7.13
CA PHE A 84 -16.28 12.54 -6.66
C PHE A 84 -15.86 12.66 -5.18
N ASP A 85 -16.76 13.08 -4.29
CA ASP A 85 -16.56 13.17 -2.83
C ASP A 85 -16.27 11.79 -2.22
N VAL A 86 -15.12 11.64 -1.54
CA VAL A 86 -14.64 10.34 -1.04
C VAL A 86 -15.39 9.94 0.23
N ASN A 87 -15.86 8.69 0.29
CA ASN A 87 -16.40 8.10 1.50
C ASN A 87 -15.25 7.66 2.43
N GLU A 88 -15.17 8.24 3.63
CA GLU A 88 -14.15 7.92 4.64
C GLU A 88 -14.19 6.47 5.15
N GLU A 89 -15.32 5.76 5.01
CA GLU A 89 -15.45 4.36 5.44
C GLU A 89 -15.07 3.35 4.34
N THR A 90 -15.28 3.70 3.06
CA THR A 90 -15.17 2.74 1.94
C THR A 90 -14.17 3.14 0.86
N GLY A 91 -13.66 4.37 0.83
CA GLY A 91 -12.82 4.88 -0.26
C GLY A 91 -13.55 5.08 -1.61
N HIS A 92 -14.87 4.87 -1.65
CA HIS A 92 -15.69 5.08 -2.85
C HIS A 92 -15.84 6.59 -3.14
N ARG A 93 -15.86 6.96 -4.42
CA ARG A 93 -16.16 8.33 -4.86
C ARG A 93 -17.67 8.49 -5.03
N ASN A 94 -18.23 9.60 -4.58
CA ASN A 94 -19.67 9.87 -4.63
C ASN A 94 -19.99 11.15 -5.39
N MET A 95 -21.15 11.24 -6.05
CA MET A 95 -21.76 12.54 -6.37
C MET A 95 -22.72 12.91 -5.23
N ARG A 96 -22.33 13.84 -4.36
CA ARG A 96 -23.06 14.15 -3.11
C ARG A 96 -23.85 15.46 -3.22
N TYR A 97 -25.13 15.40 -2.84
CA TYR A 97 -26.08 16.52 -2.84
C TYR A 97 -26.53 16.80 -1.40
N ARG A 98 -26.42 18.04 -0.93
CA ARG A 98 -26.76 18.44 0.45
C ARG A 98 -27.50 19.76 0.47
N PHE A 99 -28.65 19.86 1.14
CA PHE A 99 -29.39 21.11 1.33
C PHE A 99 -30.34 21.05 2.54
N THR A 100 -30.75 22.20 3.05
CA THR A 100 -31.85 22.32 4.02
C THR A 100 -33.14 22.78 3.34
N PHE A 101 -34.28 22.47 3.91
CA PHE A 101 -35.59 23.00 3.49
C PHE A 101 -36.54 23.13 4.69
N THR A 102 -37.68 23.79 4.51
CA THR A 102 -38.70 23.95 5.56
C THR A 102 -40.03 23.38 5.09
N GLY A 103 -40.63 22.51 5.91
CA GLY A 103 -41.95 21.93 5.66
C GLY A 103 -43.08 22.93 5.88
N PRO A 104 -44.31 22.64 5.41
CA PRO A 104 -45.48 23.48 5.67
C PRO A 104 -45.85 23.60 7.17
N ASP A 105 -45.35 22.68 7.99
CA ASP A 105 -45.46 22.69 9.46
C ASP A 105 -44.46 23.63 10.14
N GLY A 106 -43.59 24.30 9.36
CA GLY A 106 -42.56 25.19 9.86
C GLY A 106 -41.29 24.49 10.37
N LYS A 107 -41.22 23.16 10.35
CA LYS A 107 -40.00 22.43 10.74
C LYS A 107 -38.93 22.52 9.67
N GLU A 108 -37.68 22.53 10.12
CA GLU A 108 -36.51 22.48 9.25
C GLU A 108 -36.06 21.02 9.06
N TYR A 109 -35.69 20.69 7.83
CA TYR A 109 -35.25 19.36 7.42
C TYR A 109 -33.92 19.46 6.66
N TYR A 110 -33.06 18.46 6.84
CA TYR A 110 -31.80 18.31 6.13
C TYR A 110 -31.89 17.14 5.14
N PHE A 111 -31.58 17.41 3.88
CA PHE A 111 -31.44 16.41 2.83
C PHE A 111 -29.96 16.12 2.60
N THR A 112 -29.61 14.84 2.55
CA THR A 112 -28.32 14.34 2.09
C THR A 112 -28.58 13.20 1.11
N GLY A 113 -27.95 13.24 -0.06
CA GLY A 113 -28.07 12.18 -1.04
C GLY A 113 -26.76 11.95 -1.77
N PHE A 114 -26.51 10.72 -2.23
CA PHE A 114 -25.32 10.38 -2.99
C PHE A 114 -25.62 9.41 -4.13
N LYS A 115 -24.92 9.60 -5.24
CA LYS A 115 -24.74 8.57 -6.27
C LYS A 115 -23.41 7.88 -5.98
N ASP A 116 -23.41 6.57 -5.79
CA ASP A 116 -22.17 5.80 -5.57
C ASP A 116 -21.49 5.60 -6.92
N ILE A 117 -20.21 5.92 -7.03
CA ILE A 117 -19.44 5.83 -8.28
C ILE A 117 -18.37 4.75 -8.08
N PHE A 118 -18.78 3.50 -8.26
CA PHE A 118 -17.95 2.33 -7.97
C PHE A 118 -17.82 1.40 -9.18
N ASN A 119 -16.66 0.76 -9.32
CA ASN A 119 -16.40 -0.18 -10.41
C ASN A 119 -16.51 -1.63 -9.89
N ASP A 120 -17.74 -2.13 -9.74
CA ASP A 120 -17.96 -3.57 -9.62
C ASP A 120 -18.15 -4.23 -11.00
N LYS A 121 -17.89 -5.52 -11.07
CA LYS A 121 -17.70 -6.25 -12.33
C LYS A 121 -19.02 -6.43 -13.10
N ALA A 122 -18.94 -6.06 -14.38
CA ALA A 122 -19.77 -6.48 -15.52
C ALA A 122 -20.88 -5.53 -16.03
N PHE A 123 -21.76 -4.96 -15.19
CA PHE A 123 -22.89 -4.09 -15.61
C PHE A 123 -23.38 -3.19 -14.45
N ASP A 124 -23.83 -1.94 -14.63
CA ASP A 124 -23.76 -1.05 -15.81
C ASP A 124 -23.60 0.43 -15.40
N ILE A 125 -22.85 1.19 -16.19
CA ILE A 125 -22.46 2.59 -15.96
C ILE A 125 -23.67 3.55 -15.88
N LEU A 126 -24.77 3.23 -16.57
CA LEU A 126 -25.96 4.06 -16.59
C LEU A 126 -26.69 4.06 -15.25
N ASP A 127 -26.73 2.94 -14.52
CA ASP A 127 -27.45 2.85 -13.26
C ASP A 127 -26.76 3.67 -12.15
N ASP A 128 -25.43 3.63 -12.08
CA ASP A 128 -24.64 4.41 -11.11
C ASP A 128 -24.71 5.93 -11.36
N LEU A 129 -24.80 6.35 -12.63
CA LEU A 129 -24.97 7.76 -12.99
C LEU A 129 -26.40 8.28 -12.79
N THR A 130 -27.40 7.38 -12.81
CA THR A 130 -28.83 7.74 -12.73
C THR A 130 -29.46 7.49 -11.37
N THR A 131 -28.87 6.70 -10.48
CA THR A 131 -29.40 6.36 -9.15
C THR A 131 -28.86 7.30 -8.07
N LEU A 132 -29.74 7.92 -7.27
CA LEU A 132 -29.41 8.75 -6.11
C LEU A 132 -30.03 8.13 -4.85
N PHE A 133 -29.20 7.67 -3.93
CA PHE A 133 -29.60 7.21 -2.60
C PHE A 133 -29.81 8.42 -1.69
N VAL A 134 -30.96 8.50 -1.00
CA VAL A 134 -31.35 9.71 -0.24
C VAL A 134 -31.68 9.42 1.21
N ARG A 135 -31.34 10.36 2.11
CA ARG A 135 -31.84 10.45 3.48
C ARG A 135 -32.34 11.86 3.79
N ILE A 136 -33.35 11.92 4.64
CA ILE A 136 -33.86 13.15 5.22
C ILE A 136 -33.76 13.04 6.75
N TYR A 137 -33.27 14.10 7.40
CA TYR A 137 -33.22 14.24 8.86
C TYR A 137 -34.04 15.46 9.30
N GLU A 138 -34.63 15.39 10.49
CA GLU A 138 -35.26 16.54 11.16
C GLU A 138 -34.16 17.44 11.76
N GLY A 139 -34.07 18.70 11.33
CA GLY A 139 -33.05 19.64 11.76
C GLY A 139 -32.19 20.20 10.62
N LYS A 140 -30.95 20.58 10.95
CA LYS A 140 -30.04 21.33 10.06
C LYS A 140 -28.92 20.50 9.43
N ASP A 141 -28.68 19.30 9.95
CA ASP A 141 -27.60 18.40 9.56
C ASP A 141 -27.94 16.94 9.95
N GLU A 142 -26.99 16.03 9.76
CA GLU A 142 -27.14 14.58 9.99
C GLU A 142 -27.14 14.17 11.47
N SER A 143 -26.95 15.09 12.43
CA SER A 143 -27.13 14.82 13.87
C SER A 143 -28.61 14.76 14.30
N GLY A 144 -29.51 15.20 13.41
CA GLY A 144 -30.96 15.18 13.61
C GLY A 144 -31.58 13.78 13.62
N ARG A 145 -32.85 13.68 13.99
CA ARG A 145 -33.59 12.42 13.92
C ARG A 145 -33.80 12.03 12.45
N LEU A 146 -33.48 10.80 12.07
CA LEU A 146 -33.77 10.29 10.73
C LEU A 146 -35.28 10.33 10.48
N TYR A 147 -35.70 11.11 9.47
CA TYR A 147 -37.08 11.18 9.02
C TYR A 147 -37.40 10.03 8.06
N GLY A 148 -36.49 9.72 7.13
CA GLY A 148 -36.64 8.61 6.19
C GLY A 148 -35.48 8.45 5.22
N SER A 149 -35.47 7.31 4.51
CA SER A 149 -34.50 7.00 3.45
C SER A 149 -35.21 6.49 2.19
N GLY A 150 -34.56 6.55 1.04
CA GLY A 150 -35.15 6.11 -0.22
C GLY A 150 -34.18 6.17 -1.40
N VAL A 151 -34.73 6.05 -2.60
CA VAL A 151 -33.99 6.11 -3.88
C VAL A 151 -34.71 7.03 -4.86
N MET A 152 -33.95 7.81 -5.62
CA MET A 152 -34.40 8.68 -6.70
C MET A 152 -33.65 8.36 -7.98
N TYR A 153 -34.30 8.51 -9.13
CA TYR A 153 -33.74 8.21 -10.45
C TYR A 153 -33.77 9.42 -11.38
N PHE A 154 -32.79 9.47 -12.29
CA PHE A 154 -32.70 10.49 -13.32
C PHE A 154 -33.64 10.16 -14.48
N ARG A 155 -34.42 11.15 -14.95
CA ARG A 155 -35.33 11.00 -16.09
C ARG A 155 -34.61 10.99 -17.45
N ILE A 156 -33.73 10.01 -17.67
CA ILE A 156 -33.01 9.79 -18.93
C ILE A 156 -33.09 8.31 -19.32
N LYS A 157 -33.21 8.05 -20.63
CA LYS A 157 -33.25 6.68 -21.20
C LYS A 157 -31.94 6.25 -21.88
N ASP A 158 -31.00 7.17 -22.12
CA ASP A 158 -29.77 6.91 -22.87
C ASP A 158 -28.64 7.95 -22.64
N MET A 159 -27.43 7.58 -23.07
CA MET A 159 -26.23 8.43 -23.07
C MET A 159 -26.36 9.66 -23.99
N ALA A 160 -27.26 9.64 -24.99
CA ALA A 160 -27.49 10.77 -25.89
C ALA A 160 -28.18 11.94 -25.17
N SER A 161 -29.05 11.63 -24.21
CA SER A 161 -29.75 12.62 -23.39
C SER A 161 -28.80 13.30 -22.38
N LEU A 162 -27.81 12.58 -21.84
CA LEU A 162 -26.75 13.16 -20.99
C LEU A 162 -25.92 14.19 -21.77
N LYS A 163 -25.52 13.83 -23.00
CA LYS A 163 -24.86 14.75 -23.94
C LYS A 163 -25.72 15.99 -24.23
N LYS A 164 -27.03 15.81 -24.39
CA LYS A 164 -28.00 16.92 -24.60
C LYS A 164 -28.07 17.86 -23.38
N MET A 165 -28.09 17.33 -22.16
CA MET A 165 -28.04 18.12 -20.92
C MET A 165 -26.80 19.02 -20.88
N ILE A 166 -25.62 18.42 -21.12
CA ILE A 166 -24.34 19.15 -21.17
C ILE A 166 -24.40 20.24 -22.26
N GLN A 167 -24.93 19.94 -23.44
CA GLN A 167 -25.10 20.91 -24.54
C GLN A 167 -26.10 22.04 -24.23
N THR A 168 -27.10 21.82 -23.37
CA THR A 168 -28.05 22.85 -22.92
C THR A 168 -27.55 23.70 -21.75
N SER A 169 -26.34 23.45 -21.26
CA SER A 169 -25.76 24.21 -20.14
C SER A 169 -25.47 25.67 -20.51
N GLU A 170 -25.81 26.58 -19.60
CA GLU A 170 -25.50 28.01 -19.74
C GLU A 170 -24.07 28.28 -19.27
N VAL A 171 -23.22 28.83 -20.13
CA VAL A 171 -21.88 29.31 -19.72
C VAL A 171 -22.01 30.75 -19.25
N THR A 172 -21.58 31.01 -18.02
CA THR A 172 -21.59 32.33 -17.39
C THR A 172 -20.21 32.98 -17.50
N GLY A 173 -20.14 34.30 -17.68
CA GLY A 173 -18.87 35.04 -17.63
C GLY A 173 -17.88 34.80 -18.79
N ALA A 174 -18.30 34.18 -19.89
CA ALA A 174 -17.51 34.08 -21.12
C ALA A 174 -17.68 35.34 -22.00
N SER A 175 -16.57 35.84 -22.54
CA SER A 175 -16.46 37.08 -23.30
C SER A 175 -16.83 36.91 -24.78
N ASN A 176 -16.71 35.69 -25.31
CA ASN A 176 -16.91 35.39 -26.73
C ASN A 176 -17.36 33.92 -26.97
N PRO A 177 -17.85 33.57 -28.18
CA PRO A 177 -18.34 32.22 -28.47
C PRO A 177 -17.28 31.11 -28.41
N LEU A 178 -16.01 31.43 -28.66
CA LEU A 178 -14.91 30.45 -28.63
C LEU A 178 -14.57 30.07 -27.18
N GLU A 179 -14.52 31.06 -26.29
CA GLU A 179 -14.37 30.87 -24.84
C GLU A 179 -15.55 30.06 -24.28
N LYS A 180 -16.79 30.38 -24.69
CA LYS A 180 -17.98 29.59 -24.35
C LYS A 180 -17.85 28.11 -24.75
N TYR A 181 -17.35 27.83 -25.96
CA TYR A 181 -17.13 26.46 -26.42
C TYR A 181 -16.00 25.77 -25.65
N ALA A 182 -14.90 26.47 -25.40
CA ALA A 182 -13.75 25.94 -24.66
C ALA A 182 -14.09 25.59 -23.21
N THR A 183 -14.85 26.43 -22.50
CA THR A 183 -15.31 26.17 -21.12
C THR A 183 -16.21 24.93 -21.05
N LEU A 184 -17.15 24.77 -21.99
CA LEU A 184 -17.99 23.57 -22.09
C LEU A 184 -17.17 22.33 -22.40
N ALA A 185 -16.25 22.41 -23.36
CA ALA A 185 -15.37 21.29 -23.72
C ALA A 185 -14.44 20.89 -22.57
N LYS A 186 -13.95 21.85 -21.78
CA LYS A 186 -13.11 21.61 -20.60
C LYS A 186 -13.86 20.90 -19.47
N TYR A 187 -15.07 21.36 -19.13
CA TYR A 187 -15.91 20.70 -18.13
C TYR A 187 -16.39 19.32 -18.59
N ALA A 188 -16.89 19.20 -19.82
CA ALA A 188 -17.35 17.93 -20.37
C ALA A 188 -16.19 16.93 -20.52
N GLY A 189 -15.01 17.41 -20.93
CA GLY A 189 -13.78 16.62 -21.02
C GLY A 189 -13.31 16.14 -19.64
N PHE A 190 -13.33 16.99 -18.61
CA PHE A 190 -13.01 16.59 -17.24
C PHE A 190 -14.02 15.56 -16.69
N PHE A 191 -15.32 15.83 -16.80
CA PHE A 191 -16.37 14.91 -16.34
C PHE A 191 -16.27 13.55 -17.05
N MET A 192 -16.08 13.54 -18.37
CA MET A 192 -15.86 12.28 -19.10
C MET A 192 -14.54 11.60 -18.76
N ALA A 193 -13.45 12.35 -18.54
CA ALA A 193 -12.16 11.78 -18.16
C ALA A 193 -12.23 11.10 -16.78
N GLU A 194 -12.80 11.74 -15.76
CA GLU A 194 -12.98 11.14 -14.43
C GLU A 194 -14.01 9.99 -14.45
N THR A 195 -15.06 10.09 -15.26
CA THR A 195 -16.03 8.99 -15.44
C THR A 195 -15.37 7.79 -16.14
N LEU A 196 -14.55 8.00 -17.18
CA LEU A 196 -13.78 6.93 -17.84
C LEU A 196 -12.67 6.36 -16.95
N LYS A 197 -11.97 7.21 -16.18
CA LYS A 197 -11.03 6.78 -15.13
C LYS A 197 -11.71 5.88 -14.09
N THR A 198 -13.02 6.02 -13.88
CA THR A 198 -13.77 5.18 -12.94
C THR A 198 -14.30 3.91 -13.61
N PHE A 199 -14.91 4.01 -14.80
CA PHE A 199 -15.72 2.94 -15.40
C PHE A 199 -15.19 2.28 -16.68
N ALA A 200 -14.13 2.77 -17.33
CA ALA A 200 -13.67 2.17 -18.60
C ALA A 200 -13.22 0.70 -18.40
N PRO A 201 -13.79 -0.28 -19.13
CA PRO A 201 -13.39 -1.69 -19.05
C PRO A 201 -12.15 -1.98 -19.90
N GLY A 202 -11.24 -2.79 -19.36
CA GLY A 202 -9.98 -3.18 -20.00
C GLY A 202 -8.76 -2.94 -19.09
N PRO A 203 -7.57 -3.46 -19.46
CA PRO A 203 -6.34 -3.16 -18.74
C PRO A 203 -5.99 -1.66 -18.88
N ARG A 204 -6.14 -0.91 -17.78
CA ARG A 204 -5.82 0.52 -17.74
C ARG A 204 -4.32 0.73 -17.65
N PHE A 205 -3.66 0.74 -18.80
CA PHE A 205 -2.21 0.92 -18.85
C PHE A 205 -1.73 2.27 -18.32
N LEU A 206 -2.54 3.33 -18.28
CA LEU A 206 -2.14 4.69 -17.87
C LEU A 206 -3.00 5.23 -16.72
N TYR A 207 -2.40 6.04 -15.84
CA TYR A 207 -3.06 6.88 -14.84
C TYR A 207 -2.47 8.30 -14.78
N THR A 208 -3.30 9.23 -14.31
CA THR A 208 -2.90 10.57 -13.88
C THR A 208 -3.40 10.78 -12.46
N THR A 209 -2.47 11.03 -11.54
CA THR A 209 -2.76 11.42 -10.15
C THR A 209 -2.17 12.80 -9.85
N ARG A 210 -2.71 13.46 -8.83
CA ARG A 210 -2.24 14.74 -8.30
C ARG A 210 -2.13 14.67 -6.80
N TYR A 211 -1.31 15.54 -6.24
CA TYR A 211 -1.28 15.76 -4.81
C TYR A 211 -0.87 17.21 -4.50
N GLU A 212 -1.32 17.68 -3.35
CA GLU A 212 -0.86 18.92 -2.73
C GLU A 212 -0.14 18.59 -1.43
N ASN A 213 1.04 19.17 -1.24
CA ASN A 213 1.86 19.01 -0.05
C ASN A 213 2.21 20.39 0.53
N LEU A 214 2.19 20.53 1.85
CA LEU A 214 2.69 21.69 2.57
C LEU A 214 3.62 21.22 3.68
N VAL A 215 4.85 21.75 3.72
CA VAL A 215 5.87 21.45 4.71
C VAL A 215 6.40 22.76 5.29
N LEU A 216 6.44 22.88 6.62
CA LEU A 216 6.88 24.08 7.32
C LEU A 216 7.82 23.74 8.48
N SER A 217 8.84 24.57 8.66
CA SER A 217 9.81 24.51 9.75
C SER A 217 10.06 25.91 10.29
N GLY A 218 10.19 26.05 11.61
CA GLY A 218 10.39 27.35 12.24
C GLY A 218 10.15 27.34 13.74
N ASN A 219 9.71 28.47 14.28
CA ASN A 219 9.34 28.60 15.69
C ASN A 219 7.87 29.00 15.89
N LEU A 220 7.34 28.58 17.03
CA LEU A 220 6.06 29.00 17.57
C LEU A 220 6.19 29.36 19.05
N LYS A 221 5.22 30.10 19.58
CA LYS A 221 5.09 30.42 21.02
C LYS A 221 3.76 29.90 21.53
N LYS A 222 3.76 29.32 22.73
CA LYS A 222 2.53 28.93 23.43
C LYS A 222 1.85 30.16 24.01
N GLU A 223 0.54 30.25 23.90
CA GLU A 223 -0.23 31.37 24.47
C GLU A 223 -0.01 31.43 26.00
N GLY A 224 0.36 32.61 26.50
CA GLY A 224 0.76 32.81 27.90
C GLY A 224 2.25 32.54 28.22
N GLU A 225 3.05 32.02 27.28
CA GLU A 225 4.50 31.82 27.43
C GLU A 225 5.27 32.66 26.39
N ASP A 226 6.37 33.30 26.80
CA ASP A 226 7.24 34.02 25.83
C ASP A 226 8.31 33.11 25.19
N THR A 227 8.44 31.88 25.70
CA THR A 227 9.40 30.88 25.23
C THR A 227 9.12 30.45 23.79
N SER A 228 10.10 30.68 22.92
CA SER A 228 10.11 30.19 21.54
C SER A 228 10.40 28.68 21.52
N ARG A 229 9.60 27.92 20.78
CA ARG A 229 9.75 26.47 20.60
C ARG A 229 9.86 26.16 19.11
N ALA A 230 10.87 25.39 18.72
CA ALA A 230 11.01 24.91 17.35
C ALA A 230 9.88 23.94 17.00
N PHE A 231 9.41 23.96 15.75
CA PHE A 231 8.43 23.00 15.24
C PHE A 231 8.77 22.56 13.82
N PHE A 232 8.28 21.37 13.47
CA PHE A 232 8.21 20.89 12.09
C PHE A 232 6.80 20.37 11.81
N PHE A 233 6.30 20.64 10.63
CA PHE A 233 4.92 20.36 10.24
C PHE A 233 4.88 19.90 8.79
N PHE A 234 4.08 18.89 8.50
CA PHE A 234 3.65 18.59 7.13
C PHE A 234 2.16 18.25 7.07
N SER A 235 1.57 18.43 5.90
CA SER A 235 0.23 17.95 5.59
C SER A 235 0.07 17.85 4.08
N GLY A 236 -0.66 16.85 3.59
CA GLY A 236 -1.01 16.76 2.17
C GLY A 236 -2.33 16.07 1.88
N GLU A 237 -2.82 16.27 0.66
CA GLU A 237 -3.96 15.62 0.03
C GLU A 237 -3.47 14.94 -1.24
N HIS A 238 -3.73 13.63 -1.41
CA HIS A 238 -3.18 12.80 -2.49
C HIS A 238 -4.28 11.97 -3.17
N ASP A 239 -4.43 12.13 -4.48
CA ASP A 239 -5.45 11.46 -5.30
C ASP A 239 -5.14 9.98 -5.57
N LYS A 240 -6.17 9.24 -5.98
CA LYS A 240 -6.04 7.87 -6.52
C LYS A 240 -4.94 7.80 -7.57
N GLY A 241 -4.16 6.72 -7.54
CA GLY A 241 -2.95 6.55 -8.32
C GLY A 241 -1.69 7.06 -7.62
N PHE A 242 -1.80 7.87 -6.57
CA PHE A 242 -0.64 8.18 -5.72
C PHE A 242 -0.49 7.10 -4.63
N PRO A 243 0.74 6.70 -4.27
CA PRO A 243 2.04 7.08 -4.86
C PRO A 243 2.44 6.36 -6.16
N TRP A 244 1.84 5.22 -6.51
CA TRP A 244 2.40 4.33 -7.55
C TRP A 244 1.39 3.57 -8.43
N GLY A 245 0.13 4.03 -8.51
CA GLY A 245 -0.92 3.44 -9.36
C GLY A 245 -2.06 2.73 -8.61
N ASP A 246 -2.00 2.68 -7.27
CA ASP A 246 -3.05 2.07 -6.42
C ASP A 246 -4.35 2.89 -6.43
N GLU A 247 -5.49 2.23 -6.16
CA GLU A 247 -6.83 2.83 -6.16
C GLU A 247 -7.17 3.59 -4.85
N GLU A 248 -6.25 3.59 -3.88
CA GLU A 248 -6.40 4.24 -2.60
C GLU A 248 -6.13 5.74 -2.67
N THR A 249 -6.72 6.49 -1.74
CA THR A 249 -6.44 7.92 -1.52
C THR A 249 -5.67 8.09 -0.23
N MET A 250 -5.06 9.25 -0.02
CA MET A 250 -4.43 9.60 1.25
C MET A 250 -4.62 11.08 1.57
N SER A 251 -4.84 11.38 2.84
CA SER A 251 -4.77 12.74 3.39
C SER A 251 -4.18 12.64 4.78
N ASP A 252 -3.21 13.50 5.08
CA ASP A 252 -2.46 13.42 6.33
C ASP A 252 -2.07 14.77 6.93
N VAL A 253 -1.72 14.73 8.21
CA VAL A 253 -1.19 15.85 8.98
C VAL A 253 -0.20 15.29 10.01
N ALA A 254 1.02 15.81 10.04
CA ALA A 254 1.98 15.54 11.09
C ALA A 254 2.53 16.85 11.68
N LEU A 255 2.75 16.83 12.99
CA LEU A 255 3.23 17.98 13.75
C LEU A 255 4.19 17.52 14.85
N LEU A 256 5.40 18.07 14.80
CA LEU A 256 6.44 17.93 15.81
C LEU A 256 6.63 19.28 16.49
N ILE A 257 6.51 19.34 17.81
CA ILE A 257 6.80 20.56 18.61
C ILE A 257 7.90 20.23 19.63
N SER A 258 8.99 21.00 19.62
CA SER A 258 10.01 20.91 20.66
C SER A 258 9.44 21.31 22.01
N ASN A 259 9.75 20.52 23.04
CA ASN A 259 9.30 20.80 24.40
C ASN A 259 10.38 21.51 25.25
N GLY A 260 11.51 21.88 24.64
CA GLY A 260 12.69 22.46 25.30
C GLY A 260 13.92 21.56 25.13
N ASP A 261 15.11 22.07 25.45
CA ASP A 261 16.39 21.40 25.13
C ASP A 261 16.66 20.08 25.88
N GLN A 262 15.81 19.71 26.87
CA GLN A 262 15.95 18.50 27.68
C GLN A 262 14.70 17.60 27.71
N GLU A 263 13.60 17.99 27.05
CA GLU A 263 12.35 17.21 27.04
C GLU A 263 12.08 16.63 25.65
N GLU A 264 11.51 15.42 25.60
CA GLU A 264 11.13 14.81 24.33
C GLU A 264 10.12 15.68 23.56
N PRO A 265 10.25 15.77 22.23
CA PRO A 265 9.34 16.56 21.42
C PRO A 265 7.95 15.94 21.40
N LEU A 266 6.93 16.81 21.39
CA LEU A 266 5.54 16.40 21.21
C LEU A 266 5.34 15.98 19.75
N ARG A 267 4.86 14.74 19.56
CA ARG A 267 4.63 14.12 18.25
C ARG A 267 3.13 13.92 18.05
N PHE A 268 2.57 14.49 17.00
CA PHE A 268 1.18 14.32 16.60
C PHE A 268 1.09 13.89 15.14
N GLY A 269 0.19 12.97 14.82
CA GLY A 269 0.01 12.44 13.47
C GLY A 269 -1.41 11.98 13.19
N ILE A 270 -1.83 12.07 11.94
CA ILE A 270 -2.95 11.31 11.39
C ILE A 270 -2.71 11.03 9.92
N THR A 271 -3.10 9.84 9.47
CA THR A 271 -3.35 9.53 8.07
C THR A 271 -4.72 8.87 7.93
N ARG A 272 -5.45 9.20 6.87
CA ARG A 272 -6.74 8.61 6.45
C ARG A 272 -6.80 8.62 4.91
N GLN A 273 -7.79 7.95 4.33
CA GLN A 273 -8.08 8.06 2.90
C GLN A 273 -8.43 9.52 2.52
N SER A 274 -9.25 10.17 3.35
CA SER A 274 -9.57 11.59 3.25
C SER A 274 -9.75 12.20 4.64
N LEU A 275 -9.52 13.51 4.76
CA LEU A 275 -9.71 14.27 6.00
C LEU A 275 -10.68 15.44 5.73
N LYS A 276 -11.98 15.27 6.00
CA LYS A 276 -13.02 16.31 5.76
C LYS A 276 -12.73 17.72 6.30
N GLY A 277 -11.88 17.82 7.33
CA GLY A 277 -11.49 19.08 7.96
C GLY A 277 -10.24 19.74 7.36
N LEU A 278 -9.56 19.08 6.43
CA LEU A 278 -8.36 19.56 5.74
C LEU A 278 -8.74 20.43 4.54
N SER A 279 -7.93 21.44 4.28
CA SER A 279 -7.92 22.18 3.03
C SER A 279 -6.52 22.78 2.84
N VAL A 280 -5.73 22.11 2.00
CA VAL A 280 -4.51 22.70 1.43
C VAL A 280 -4.93 23.58 0.27
N LYS A 281 -4.52 24.86 0.27
CA LYS A 281 -4.73 25.77 -0.87
C LYS A 281 -3.58 26.74 -1.02
N LEU A 282 -2.54 26.29 -1.71
CA LEU A 282 -1.33 27.09 -1.93
C LEU A 282 -1.63 28.37 -2.72
N ASP A 283 -2.44 28.28 -3.78
CA ASP A 283 -2.81 29.42 -4.63
C ASP A 283 -3.69 30.46 -3.89
N ASP A 284 -4.67 30.03 -3.08
CA ASP A 284 -5.45 30.93 -2.20
C ASP A 284 -4.61 31.50 -1.03
N ASN A 285 -3.35 31.09 -0.90
CA ASN A 285 -2.43 31.47 0.17
C ASN A 285 -2.97 31.14 1.58
N ARG A 286 -3.63 29.98 1.72
CA ARG A 286 -4.30 29.56 2.96
C ARG A 286 -4.11 28.08 3.22
N TYR A 287 -3.99 27.73 4.49
CA TYR A 287 -4.12 26.36 4.97
C TYR A 287 -5.10 26.31 6.14
N ARG A 288 -5.95 25.30 6.18
CA ARG A 288 -6.80 25.01 7.34
C ARG A 288 -6.84 23.52 7.59
N TYR A 289 -6.78 23.16 8.86
CA TYR A 289 -7.16 21.83 9.34
C TYR A 289 -8.05 21.96 10.56
N LYS A 290 -9.10 21.15 10.67
CA LYS A 290 -9.89 20.98 11.89
C LYS A 290 -10.36 19.52 12.02
N GLY A 291 -9.76 18.77 12.93
CA GLY A 291 -10.07 17.35 13.11
C GLY A 291 -9.28 16.71 14.25
N GLU A 292 -9.24 15.37 14.29
CA GLU A 292 -8.46 14.61 15.24
C GLU A 292 -7.00 14.44 14.79
N LEU A 293 -6.03 14.64 15.69
CA LEU A 293 -4.68 14.07 15.57
C LEU A 293 -4.48 13.03 16.67
N TYR A 294 -3.52 12.13 16.47
CA TYR A 294 -3.08 11.16 17.46
C TYR A 294 -1.71 11.56 18.01
N ARG A 295 -1.65 11.80 19.32
CA ARG A 295 -0.41 12.08 20.05
C ARG A 295 0.32 10.76 20.31
N ILE A 296 1.53 10.61 19.80
CA ILE A 296 2.35 9.41 20.01
C ILE A 296 2.98 9.49 21.40
N ARG A 297 2.76 8.48 22.24
CA ARG A 297 3.32 8.40 23.61
C ARG A 297 4.57 7.54 23.69
N ASN A 298 4.51 6.37 23.07
CA ASN A 298 5.61 5.40 23.06
C ASN A 298 6.10 5.21 21.63
N GLY A 299 7.42 5.26 21.43
CA GLY A 299 8.03 5.18 20.10
C GLY A 299 7.92 6.48 19.30
N HIS A 300 7.91 6.35 17.98
CA HIS A 300 8.03 7.48 17.04
C HIS A 300 7.12 7.35 15.81
N SER A 301 6.22 6.36 15.79
CA SER A 301 5.41 6.03 14.62
C SER A 301 3.94 5.87 14.99
N VAL A 302 3.07 6.05 14.00
CA VAL A 302 1.66 5.68 14.08
C VAL A 302 1.20 5.18 12.70
N SER A 303 0.42 4.10 12.65
CA SER A 303 -0.04 3.52 11.37
C SER A 303 -1.51 3.83 11.04
N PHE A 304 -1.85 3.80 9.74
CA PHE A 304 -3.23 3.91 9.29
C PHE A 304 -4.13 2.87 9.97
N SER A 305 -3.66 1.62 10.05
CA SER A 305 -4.38 0.53 10.71
C SER A 305 -4.52 0.72 12.22
N GLU A 306 -3.48 1.19 12.91
CA GLU A 306 -3.53 1.57 14.34
C GLU A 306 -4.56 2.68 14.60
N ILE A 307 -4.63 3.69 13.72
CA ILE A 307 -5.58 4.80 13.78
C ILE A 307 -7.01 4.34 13.40
N LYS A 308 -7.16 3.26 12.63
CA LYS A 308 -8.46 2.64 12.30
C LYS A 308 -9.00 1.78 13.44
N GLU A 309 -8.13 1.05 14.15
CA GLU A 309 -8.49 0.17 15.27
C GLU A 309 -8.33 0.81 16.66
N TYR A 310 -8.12 2.13 16.71
CA TYR A 310 -7.84 2.91 17.91
C TYR A 310 -8.76 2.57 19.09
N LYS A 311 -8.12 2.35 20.26
CA LYS A 311 -8.76 2.18 21.57
C LYS A 311 -8.03 3.06 22.58
N GLU A 312 -8.77 3.62 23.53
CA GLU A 312 -8.19 4.44 24.61
C GLU A 312 -7.24 3.62 25.49
N GLY A 313 -6.16 4.24 25.97
CA GLY A 313 -5.15 3.61 26.82
C GLY A 313 -4.04 2.85 26.07
N GLY A 314 -3.90 3.05 24.76
CA GLY A 314 -2.84 2.46 23.92
C GLY A 314 -1.55 3.27 23.82
N SER A 315 -0.78 3.02 22.75
CA SER A 315 0.45 3.72 22.34
C SER A 315 0.25 5.18 21.93
N ILE A 316 -0.99 5.55 21.59
CA ILE A 316 -1.38 6.86 21.06
C ILE A 316 -2.61 7.39 21.80
N ASP A 317 -2.72 8.72 21.95
CA ASP A 317 -3.89 9.40 22.49
C ASP A 317 -4.57 10.27 21.42
N LYS A 318 -5.90 10.18 21.31
CA LYS A 318 -6.68 11.06 20.43
C LYS A 318 -6.79 12.49 21.00
N VAL A 319 -6.49 13.50 20.19
CA VAL A 319 -6.65 14.93 20.52
C VAL A 319 -7.39 15.68 19.40
N GLN A 320 -8.13 16.72 19.72
CA GLN A 320 -8.78 17.59 18.73
C GLN A 320 -7.86 18.77 18.39
N VAL A 321 -7.70 19.06 17.10
CA VAL A 321 -6.75 20.08 16.62
C VAL A 321 -7.40 21.01 15.60
N GLN A 322 -7.13 22.30 15.73
CA GLN A 322 -7.46 23.32 14.74
C GLN A 322 -6.21 24.09 14.34
N ILE A 323 -5.85 24.02 13.06
CA ILE A 323 -4.75 24.76 12.44
C ILE A 323 -5.34 25.76 11.46
N THR A 324 -4.87 27.00 11.46
CA THR A 324 -5.25 28.01 10.46
C THR A 324 -4.05 28.89 10.16
N LEU A 325 -3.60 28.87 8.90
CA LEU A 325 -2.43 29.61 8.43
C LEU A 325 -2.82 30.55 7.29
N THR A 326 -2.29 31.78 7.35
CA THR A 326 -2.25 32.70 6.20
C THR A 326 -0.84 32.67 5.64
N LEU A 327 -0.72 32.32 4.37
CA LEU A 327 0.56 32.06 3.71
C LEU A 327 0.98 33.23 2.79
N LYS A 328 2.19 33.10 2.28
CA LYS A 328 2.71 33.72 1.07
C LYS A 328 3.40 32.62 0.29
N ALA A 329 2.65 31.93 -0.57
CA ALA A 329 3.20 30.95 -1.51
C ALA A 329 3.70 31.68 -2.75
N GLN A 330 4.96 31.47 -3.12
CA GLN A 330 5.56 31.98 -4.34
C GLN A 330 6.01 30.78 -5.19
N LYS A 331 5.32 30.57 -6.29
CA LYS A 331 5.66 29.58 -7.31
C LYS A 331 7.05 29.84 -7.90
N TYR A 332 7.85 28.80 -8.11
CA TYR A 332 9.05 28.91 -8.94
C TYR A 332 8.69 28.85 -10.43
N ASP A 333 9.38 29.64 -11.27
CA ASP A 333 9.12 29.71 -12.72
C ASP A 333 9.46 28.39 -13.45
N THR A 334 10.38 27.60 -12.89
CA THR A 334 10.84 26.33 -13.45
C THR A 334 10.14 25.17 -12.73
N LYS A 335 9.46 24.29 -13.49
CA LYS A 335 8.95 23.01 -12.98
C LYS A 335 10.10 22.02 -12.76
N VAL A 336 10.01 21.20 -11.72
CA VAL A 336 10.91 20.04 -11.58
C VAL A 336 10.32 18.91 -12.42
N ASP A 337 11.03 18.58 -13.50
CA ASP A 337 10.64 17.59 -14.50
C ASP A 337 11.46 16.31 -14.34
N MET A 338 10.75 15.20 -14.12
CA MET A 338 11.28 13.82 -14.11
C MET A 338 10.60 12.98 -15.21
N SER A 339 10.55 13.49 -16.43
CA SER A 339 10.04 12.79 -17.61
C SER A 339 10.94 11.63 -18.07
N PHE A 340 10.29 10.56 -18.52
CA PHE A 340 10.96 9.44 -19.18
C PHE A 340 11.21 9.81 -20.65
N LYS A 341 12.46 9.70 -21.13
CA LYS A 341 12.81 10.19 -22.48
C LYS A 341 12.23 9.32 -23.61
N THR A 342 11.55 10.01 -24.52
CA THR A 342 11.17 9.64 -25.91
C THR A 342 10.36 8.36 -26.13
N VAL A 343 9.06 8.57 -26.45
CA VAL A 343 8.04 7.56 -26.78
C VAL A 343 8.43 6.58 -27.90
N GLU A 344 9.26 6.99 -28.87
CA GLU A 344 9.68 6.11 -29.98
C GLU A 344 10.38 4.83 -29.50
N GLN A 345 11.10 4.89 -28.38
CA GLN A 345 11.79 3.73 -27.79
C GLN A 345 10.80 2.72 -27.18
N ILE A 346 9.62 3.17 -26.76
CA ILE A 346 8.58 2.31 -26.19
C ILE A 346 7.86 1.54 -27.30
N THR A 347 7.52 2.20 -28.42
CA THR A 347 6.76 1.57 -29.51
C THR A 347 7.49 0.39 -30.17
N GLY A 348 8.83 0.41 -30.23
CA GLY A 348 9.62 -0.69 -30.81
C GLY A 348 9.83 -1.91 -29.90
N LEU A 349 9.27 -1.92 -28.69
CA LEU A 349 9.43 -3.00 -27.70
C LEU A 349 8.12 -3.72 -27.33
N ILE A 350 6.99 -3.26 -27.89
CA ILE A 350 5.65 -3.79 -27.62
C ILE A 350 5.22 -4.64 -28.83
N PRO A 351 4.60 -5.82 -28.65
CA PRO A 351 4.12 -6.62 -29.77
C PRO A 351 3.13 -5.85 -30.66
N ASP A 352 3.23 -6.01 -31.98
CA ASP A 352 2.45 -5.31 -33.01
C ASP A 352 0.93 -5.31 -32.75
N THR A 353 0.42 -6.36 -32.09
CA THR A 353 -1.00 -6.50 -31.70
C THR A 353 -1.46 -5.47 -30.66
N PHE A 354 -0.57 -4.97 -29.81
CA PHE A 354 -0.84 -3.93 -28.81
C PHE A 354 -0.30 -2.56 -29.23
N GLU A 355 0.66 -2.49 -30.16
CA GLU A 355 1.27 -1.24 -30.62
C GLU A 355 0.20 -0.24 -31.12
N GLN A 356 -0.84 -0.72 -31.81
CA GLN A 356 -1.93 0.14 -32.30
C GLN A 356 -2.78 0.73 -31.16
N GLU A 357 -3.09 -0.03 -30.10
CA GLU A 357 -3.80 0.52 -28.94
C GLU A 357 -2.92 1.51 -28.18
N VAL A 358 -1.66 1.14 -27.92
CA VAL A 358 -0.71 1.96 -27.18
C VAL A 358 -0.43 3.27 -27.92
N ARG A 359 -0.21 3.26 -29.25
CA ARG A 359 -0.08 4.50 -30.05
C ARG A 359 -1.36 5.34 -30.06
N LYS A 360 -2.54 4.71 -30.08
CA LYS A 360 -3.85 5.38 -30.07
C LYS A 360 -4.11 6.11 -28.75
N TYR A 361 -3.63 5.59 -27.61
CA TYR A 361 -3.72 6.28 -26.33
C TYR A 361 -2.58 7.30 -26.14
N LEU A 362 -1.32 6.94 -26.39
CA LEU A 362 -0.15 7.81 -26.18
C LEU A 362 -0.18 9.12 -27.00
N THR A 363 -0.92 9.18 -28.10
CA THR A 363 -1.08 10.43 -28.89
C THR A 363 -1.99 11.47 -28.24
N PHE A 364 -2.70 11.13 -27.16
CA PHE A 364 -3.63 12.03 -26.45
C PHE A 364 -3.17 12.44 -25.04
N PHE A 365 -2.10 11.86 -24.50
CA PHE A 365 -1.63 12.13 -23.12
C PHE A 365 -0.40 13.06 -23.08
N PRO A 366 -0.18 13.80 -21.96
CA PRO A 366 1.07 14.53 -21.71
C PRO A 366 2.27 13.58 -21.58
N LEU A 367 3.49 14.13 -21.51
CA LEU A 367 4.71 13.34 -21.28
C LEU A 367 4.53 12.41 -20.06
N LEU A 368 4.98 11.17 -20.19
CA LEU A 368 5.07 10.25 -19.06
C LEU A 368 6.20 10.69 -18.13
N GLY A 369 5.93 10.74 -16.84
CA GLY A 369 6.84 11.22 -15.83
C GLY A 369 6.14 11.75 -14.59
N TYR A 370 6.98 12.26 -13.71
CA TYR A 370 6.59 12.94 -12.49
C TYR A 370 6.96 14.42 -12.61
N PHE A 371 6.00 15.30 -12.34
CA PHE A 371 6.12 16.74 -12.57
C PHE A 371 5.69 17.50 -11.32
N THR A 372 6.59 18.30 -10.76
CA THR A 372 6.27 19.07 -9.55
C THR A 372 6.52 20.55 -9.73
N ILE A 373 5.65 21.31 -9.08
CA ILE A 373 5.68 22.75 -9.01
C ILE A 373 5.96 23.10 -7.54
N PRO A 374 7.24 23.24 -7.16
CA PRO A 374 7.57 23.75 -5.84
C PRO A 374 7.13 25.21 -5.72
N HIS A 375 6.73 25.56 -4.50
CA HIS A 375 6.37 26.90 -4.06
C HIS A 375 7.20 27.19 -2.82
N ARG A 376 7.85 28.34 -2.84
CA ARG A 376 8.49 28.92 -1.66
C ARG A 376 7.41 29.47 -0.74
N VAL A 377 7.27 28.92 0.47
CA VAL A 377 6.20 29.32 1.41
C VAL A 377 6.78 30.08 2.60
N GLN A 378 6.23 31.27 2.84
CA GLN A 378 6.37 32.02 4.09
C GLN A 378 5.02 32.07 4.81
N VAL A 379 5.01 32.03 6.14
CA VAL A 379 3.79 32.24 6.94
C VAL A 379 3.66 33.73 7.24
N LYS A 380 2.49 34.34 7.01
CA LYS A 380 2.18 35.72 7.44
C LYS A 380 1.62 35.76 8.85
N SER A 381 0.79 34.78 9.18
CA SER A 381 0.25 34.52 10.51
C SER A 381 -0.26 33.09 10.58
N GLY A 382 -0.26 32.47 11.75
CA GLY A 382 -0.77 31.13 11.92
C GLY A 382 -0.99 30.75 13.37
N THR A 383 -2.05 29.98 13.62
CA THR A 383 -2.34 29.40 14.93
C THR A 383 -2.54 27.89 14.83
N ILE A 384 -2.12 27.20 15.89
CA ILE A 384 -2.34 25.77 16.13
C ILE A 384 -2.96 25.64 17.53
N SER A 385 -4.21 25.24 17.62
CA SER A 385 -4.89 24.94 18.89
C SER A 385 -5.07 23.43 19.02
N ILE A 386 -4.53 22.85 20.08
CA ILE A 386 -4.63 21.42 20.43
C ILE A 386 -5.50 21.32 21.68
N THR A 387 -6.52 20.46 21.67
CA THR A 387 -7.44 20.23 22.79
C THR A 387 -7.43 18.76 23.18
N ASP A 388 -7.07 18.50 24.43
CA ASP A 388 -7.05 17.19 25.07
C ASP A 388 -7.95 17.18 26.33
N ALA A 389 -7.83 16.15 27.16
CA ALA A 389 -8.61 16.03 28.39
C ALA A 389 -8.22 17.06 29.47
N GLN A 390 -7.07 17.72 29.33
CA GLN A 390 -6.56 18.74 30.25
C GLN A 390 -6.96 20.16 29.84
N GLY A 391 -7.26 20.38 28.55
CA GLY A 391 -7.84 21.62 28.03
C GLY A 391 -7.34 21.98 26.64
N THR A 392 -7.52 23.23 26.24
CA THR A 392 -6.98 23.74 24.96
C THR A 392 -5.66 24.48 25.17
N THR A 393 -4.61 24.03 24.49
CA THR A 393 -3.34 24.76 24.34
C THR A 393 -3.26 25.35 22.94
N THR A 394 -3.11 26.68 22.85
CA THR A 394 -2.91 27.39 21.59
C THR A 394 -1.46 27.82 21.42
N TYR A 395 -0.95 27.68 20.20
CA TYR A 395 0.34 28.15 19.76
C TYR A 395 0.19 29.15 18.61
N SER A 396 0.96 30.23 18.65
CA SER A 396 1.10 31.21 17.56
C SER A 396 2.44 31.02 16.86
N LEU A 397 2.45 30.89 15.53
CA LEU A 397 3.67 30.77 14.74
C LEU A 397 4.37 32.13 14.63
N ASP A 398 5.71 32.15 14.64
CA ASP A 398 6.49 33.36 14.32
C ASP A 398 6.69 33.48 12.80
N PRO A 399 6.12 34.51 12.14
CA PRO A 399 6.29 34.76 10.70
C PRO A 399 7.75 34.97 10.26
N LYS A 400 8.64 35.42 11.16
CA LYS A 400 10.03 35.76 10.81
C LYS A 400 10.95 34.56 10.74
N SER A 401 10.72 33.55 11.58
CA SER A 401 11.52 32.32 11.62
C SER A 401 10.83 31.10 11.01
N THR A 402 9.60 31.23 10.50
CA THR A 402 8.89 30.15 9.81
C THR A 402 9.05 30.22 8.30
N PHE A 403 9.49 29.12 7.71
CA PHE A 403 9.73 28.95 6.27
C PHE A 403 9.43 27.52 5.82
N GLY A 404 9.17 27.31 4.54
CA GLY A 404 9.10 25.97 3.98
C GLY A 404 8.67 25.90 2.53
N GLU A 405 8.12 24.75 2.16
CA GLU A 405 7.72 24.37 0.81
C GLU A 405 6.22 24.10 0.73
N GLY A 406 5.60 24.53 -0.36
CA GLY A 406 4.34 24.00 -0.83
C GLY A 406 4.59 23.33 -2.18
N GLU A 407 4.03 22.16 -2.42
CA GLU A 407 4.27 21.39 -3.63
C GLU A 407 2.92 21.04 -4.28
N LEU A 408 2.79 21.34 -5.56
CA LEU A 408 1.73 20.81 -6.41
C LEU A 408 2.35 19.80 -7.36
N GLY A 409 2.01 18.52 -7.19
CA GLY A 409 2.54 17.43 -8.00
C GLY A 409 1.49 16.84 -8.94
N GLU A 410 1.93 16.43 -10.13
CA GLU A 410 1.17 15.61 -11.07
C GLU A 410 2.05 14.46 -11.55
N ILE A 411 1.56 13.23 -11.40
CA ILE A 411 2.21 12.02 -11.92
C ILE A 411 1.37 11.53 -13.09
N ASN A 412 1.95 11.52 -14.28
CA ASN A 412 1.36 10.94 -15.49
C ASN A 412 2.17 9.70 -15.83
N ASN A 413 1.66 8.50 -15.56
CA ASN A 413 2.45 7.31 -15.80
C ASN A 413 1.63 6.07 -16.15
N LEU A 414 2.34 5.01 -16.47
CA LEU A 414 1.77 3.68 -16.62
C LEU A 414 1.39 3.12 -15.26
N ARG A 415 0.18 2.55 -15.14
CA ARG A 415 -0.33 1.90 -13.92
C ARG A 415 0.57 0.76 -13.48
N GLU A 416 1.16 0.10 -14.47
CA GLU A 416 2.07 -1.01 -14.32
C GLU A 416 3.23 -0.80 -15.31
N PRO A 417 4.48 -1.01 -14.91
CA PRO A 417 4.93 -1.48 -13.60
C PRO A 417 4.84 -0.40 -12.49
N THR A 418 4.53 -0.82 -11.26
CA THR A 418 4.42 0.03 -10.07
C THR A 418 5.69 0.86 -9.88
N LEU A 419 5.59 2.18 -9.71
CA LEU A 419 6.76 3.03 -9.52
C LEU A 419 7.36 2.94 -8.12
N TYR A 420 8.68 3.01 -8.07
CA TYR A 420 9.41 3.47 -6.90
C TYR A 420 9.60 4.98 -6.99
N TYR A 421 9.40 5.67 -5.87
CA TYR A 421 9.47 7.11 -5.73
C TYR A 421 9.86 7.42 -4.28
N ASN A 422 11.00 8.08 -4.10
CA ASN A 422 11.40 8.64 -2.82
C ASN A 422 11.60 10.14 -2.96
N TYR A 423 11.00 10.90 -2.04
CA TYR A 423 11.13 12.35 -1.91
C TYR A 423 11.80 12.68 -0.59
N LEU A 424 12.65 13.70 -0.58
CA LEU A 424 13.25 14.25 0.63
C LEU A 424 13.36 15.77 0.46
N CYS A 425 12.61 16.53 1.26
CA CYS A 425 12.79 17.98 1.38
C CYS A 425 13.29 18.34 2.78
N GLY A 426 14.53 18.84 2.84
CA GLY A 426 15.09 19.47 4.04
C GLY A 426 14.95 20.98 4.02
N ILE A 427 14.64 21.58 5.18
CA ILE A 427 14.36 23.02 5.30
C ILE A 427 15.41 23.67 6.22
N ASP A 428 16.14 24.68 5.73
CA ASP A 428 16.90 25.64 6.57
C ASP A 428 16.11 26.95 6.65
N PRO A 429 15.33 27.20 7.73
CA PRO A 429 14.51 28.41 7.84
C PRO A 429 15.36 29.68 7.97
N ALA A 430 16.52 29.60 8.63
CA ALA A 430 17.42 30.73 8.84
C ALA A 430 18.09 31.17 7.53
N GLY A 431 18.50 30.21 6.70
CA GLY A 431 18.98 30.44 5.35
C GLY A 431 17.88 30.62 4.30
N GLN A 432 16.60 30.50 4.68
CA GLN A 432 15.43 30.41 3.79
C GLN A 432 15.67 29.57 2.53
N THR A 433 16.24 28.38 2.75
CA THR A 433 16.74 27.46 1.71
C THR A 433 16.06 26.10 1.84
N LEU A 434 15.66 25.51 0.71
CA LEU A 434 15.15 24.13 0.65
C LEU A 434 16.19 23.23 -0.03
N PHE A 435 16.28 21.97 0.41
CA PHE A 435 17.13 20.93 -0.15
C PHE A 435 16.26 19.77 -0.60
N LEU A 436 15.97 19.72 -1.90
CA LEU A 436 15.09 18.72 -2.50
C LEU A 436 15.92 17.61 -3.14
N LYS A 437 15.70 16.36 -2.70
CA LYS A 437 16.28 15.16 -3.29
C LYS A 437 15.16 14.21 -3.69
N MET A 438 15.16 13.82 -4.95
CA MET A 438 14.14 12.95 -5.54
C MET A 438 14.82 11.77 -6.21
N ASN A 439 14.29 10.57 -6.01
CA ASN A 439 14.65 9.39 -6.79
C ASN A 439 13.37 8.74 -7.30
N SER A 440 13.33 8.34 -8.57
CA SER A 440 12.28 7.47 -9.09
C SER A 440 12.87 6.28 -9.85
N GLY A 441 12.16 5.16 -9.83
CA GLY A 441 12.51 3.89 -10.46
C GLY A 441 11.29 2.97 -10.50
N THR A 442 11.49 1.66 -10.57
CA THR A 442 10.40 0.66 -10.60
C THR A 442 10.38 -0.13 -9.29
N LEU A 443 9.22 -0.18 -8.62
CA LEU A 443 8.99 -0.88 -7.35
C LEU A 443 8.62 -2.36 -7.56
N ARG A 444 7.74 -2.67 -8.53
CA ARG A 444 7.31 -4.05 -8.83
C ARG A 444 7.16 -4.30 -10.32
N ASN A 445 7.51 -5.52 -10.75
CA ASN A 445 7.08 -6.09 -12.02
C ASN A 445 5.90 -7.04 -11.74
N GLU A 446 4.66 -6.61 -12.01
CA GLU A 446 3.46 -7.42 -11.75
C GLU A 446 3.26 -8.49 -12.83
N ARG A 447 3.94 -9.64 -12.66
CA ARG A 447 3.97 -10.74 -13.65
C ARG A 447 2.70 -11.60 -13.68
N GLU A 448 1.53 -10.97 -13.69
CA GLU A 448 0.24 -11.63 -13.82
C GLU A 448 0.02 -12.26 -15.21
N TRP A 449 0.61 -11.72 -16.28
CA TRP A 449 0.45 -12.24 -17.65
C TRP A 449 1.79 -12.24 -18.39
N TYR A 450 2.17 -13.34 -19.03
CA TYR A 450 3.46 -13.50 -19.72
C TYR A 450 3.75 -12.41 -20.78
N PHE A 451 2.75 -12.01 -21.56
CA PHE A 451 2.90 -10.92 -22.55
C PHE A 451 2.96 -9.53 -21.91
N LYS A 452 2.27 -9.32 -20.79
CA LYS A 452 2.28 -8.08 -20.01
C LYS A 452 3.64 -7.89 -19.33
N ASP A 453 4.16 -8.94 -18.70
CA ASP A 453 5.53 -8.98 -18.15
C ASP A 453 6.60 -8.66 -19.21
N LEU A 454 6.44 -9.10 -20.46
CA LEU A 454 7.36 -8.73 -21.54
C LEU A 454 7.33 -7.22 -21.82
N ILE A 455 6.15 -6.61 -21.76
CA ILE A 455 5.91 -5.16 -21.90
C ILE A 455 6.42 -4.41 -20.66
N ASP A 456 6.17 -4.89 -19.45
CA ASP A 456 6.65 -4.30 -18.19
C ASP A 456 8.18 -4.36 -18.08
N LYS A 457 8.81 -5.44 -18.56
CA LYS A 457 10.28 -5.54 -18.70
C LYS A 457 10.84 -4.56 -19.73
N ALA A 458 10.12 -4.30 -20.82
CA ALA A 458 10.51 -3.32 -21.83
C ALA A 458 10.37 -1.89 -21.31
N LEU A 459 9.21 -1.54 -20.76
CA LEU A 459 8.92 -0.26 -20.12
C LEU A 459 9.86 -0.02 -18.94
N GLY A 460 10.03 -1.03 -18.10
CA GLY A 460 11.00 -1.07 -17.00
C GLY A 460 12.41 -0.73 -17.46
N LYS A 461 12.89 -1.21 -18.62
CA LYS A 461 14.22 -0.82 -19.17
C LYS A 461 14.29 0.64 -19.65
N VAL A 462 13.19 1.23 -20.09
CA VAL A 462 13.11 2.66 -20.46
C VAL A 462 12.98 3.56 -19.21
N ILE A 463 12.25 3.09 -18.20
CA ILE A 463 11.96 3.76 -16.92
C ILE A 463 13.11 3.58 -15.90
N GLN A 464 13.92 2.52 -15.99
CA GLN A 464 15.04 2.17 -15.08
C GLN A 464 16.19 3.19 -15.03
N ARG A 465 16.10 4.28 -15.80
CA ARG A 465 16.87 5.46 -15.46
C ARG A 465 16.39 5.94 -14.10
N ASN A 466 17.17 5.62 -13.06
CA ASN A 466 17.07 6.24 -11.75
C ASN A 466 17.16 7.76 -11.93
N ILE A 467 16.01 8.44 -12.11
CA ILE A 467 15.98 9.88 -12.28
C ILE A 467 16.24 10.45 -10.89
N LYS A 468 17.46 10.96 -10.71
CA LYS A 468 17.88 11.60 -9.47
C LYS A 468 17.91 13.10 -9.70
N LYS A 469 17.12 13.83 -8.93
CA LYS A 469 17.21 15.29 -8.80
C LYS A 469 17.76 15.58 -7.41
N ASN A 470 18.79 16.42 -7.35
CA ASN A 470 19.37 16.91 -6.10
C ASN A 470 19.52 18.43 -6.25
N LEU A 471 18.63 19.18 -5.63
CA LEU A 471 18.39 20.59 -5.91
C LEU A 471 18.48 21.43 -4.64
N VAL A 472 18.95 22.67 -4.79
CA VAL A 472 18.81 23.74 -3.79
C VAL A 472 17.82 24.74 -4.35
N LEU A 473 16.82 25.11 -3.56
CA LEU A 473 15.85 26.14 -3.91
C LEU A 473 16.02 27.33 -2.96
N LYS A 474 16.29 28.50 -3.53
CA LYS A 474 16.44 29.80 -2.84
C LYS A 474 15.54 30.85 -3.51
N ASP A 475 16.12 31.83 -4.19
CA ASP A 475 15.40 32.73 -5.10
C ASP A 475 15.19 32.08 -6.48
N SER A 476 15.98 31.05 -6.80
CA SER A 476 15.86 30.20 -7.99
C SER A 476 16.14 28.73 -7.62
N ILE A 477 15.88 27.83 -8.58
CA ILE A 477 16.22 26.40 -8.48
C ILE A 477 17.60 26.17 -9.10
N ALA A 478 18.50 25.50 -8.38
CA ALA A 478 19.83 25.11 -8.85
C ALA A 478 20.17 23.67 -8.44
N GLU A 479 21.17 23.05 -9.06
CA GLU A 479 21.69 21.75 -8.61
C GLU A 479 22.43 21.90 -7.27
N ASN A 480 22.27 20.91 -6.38
CA ASN A 480 22.94 20.85 -5.09
C ASN A 480 24.27 20.07 -5.22
N PRO A 481 25.43 20.70 -4.97
CA PRO A 481 26.73 20.02 -5.02
C PRO A 481 26.94 19.04 -3.86
N ALA A 482 26.19 19.18 -2.77
CA ALA A 482 26.20 18.24 -1.64
C ALA A 482 24.96 17.33 -1.70
N GLN A 483 25.06 16.08 -1.25
CA GLN A 483 23.89 15.21 -1.16
C GLN A 483 23.33 15.25 0.28
N PRO A 484 22.07 15.67 0.47
CA PRO A 484 21.44 15.58 1.78
C PRO A 484 21.32 14.11 2.19
N LYS A 485 21.68 13.86 3.45
CA LYS A 485 21.72 12.53 4.06
C LYS A 485 20.84 12.51 5.30
N VAL A 486 19.92 11.56 5.37
CA VAL A 486 19.16 11.29 6.61
C VAL A 486 20.13 10.74 7.66
N VAL A 487 20.19 11.40 8.82
CA VAL A 487 21.03 11.02 9.97
C VAL A 487 20.22 10.45 11.13
N ASN A 488 18.92 10.72 11.18
CA ASN A 488 17.98 10.11 12.11
C ASN A 488 16.59 10.09 11.47
N ASP A 489 16.06 8.89 11.22
CA ASP A 489 14.73 8.66 10.63
C ASP A 489 13.65 8.29 11.66
N LYS A 490 14.01 8.24 12.95
CA LYS A 490 13.12 7.86 14.07
C LYS A 490 12.57 9.08 14.84
N VAL A 491 12.26 10.17 14.13
CA VAL A 491 11.72 11.39 14.75
C VAL A 491 10.18 11.34 14.84
N LEU A 492 9.49 11.22 13.70
CA LEU A 492 8.04 10.99 13.61
C LEU A 492 7.73 10.32 12.26
N THR A 493 7.07 9.16 12.25
CA THR A 493 6.67 8.44 11.02
C THR A 493 5.16 8.17 10.99
N LEU A 494 4.48 8.60 9.93
CA LEU A 494 3.16 8.07 9.58
C LEU A 494 3.35 6.86 8.66
N VAL A 495 2.79 5.72 9.04
CA VAL A 495 2.89 4.45 8.31
C VAL A 495 1.59 4.21 7.55
N ASN A 496 1.62 4.43 6.23
CA ASN A 496 0.46 4.18 5.37
C ASN A 496 0.46 2.71 4.93
N ASP A 497 -0.08 1.85 5.80
CA ASP A 497 -0.17 0.40 5.63
C ASP A 497 -1.47 -0.08 4.96
N HIS A 498 -2.31 0.84 4.46
CA HIS A 498 -3.53 0.54 3.73
C HIS A 498 -3.33 0.23 2.24
N TYR A 499 -2.16 0.55 1.69
CA TYR A 499 -1.84 0.27 0.30
C TYR A 499 -1.50 -1.23 0.10
N PRO A 500 -2.12 -1.94 -0.87
CA PRO A 500 -1.85 -3.36 -1.13
C PRO A 500 -0.45 -3.61 -1.73
N SER A 501 0.16 -2.57 -2.31
CA SER A 501 1.38 -2.68 -3.09
C SER A 501 2.68 -2.44 -2.32
N GLY A 502 2.60 -1.94 -1.08
CA GLY A 502 3.76 -1.60 -0.25
C GLY A 502 3.36 -0.63 0.85
N VAL A 503 4.32 -0.17 1.66
CA VAL A 503 4.06 0.81 2.73
C VAL A 503 4.67 2.15 2.35
N LEU A 504 3.83 3.20 2.29
CA LEU A 504 4.32 4.56 2.14
C LEU A 504 4.59 5.16 3.53
N LEU A 505 5.86 5.39 3.84
CA LEU A 505 6.28 6.09 5.05
C LEU A 505 6.35 7.59 4.78
N ARG A 506 5.56 8.38 5.51
CA ARG A 506 5.61 9.84 5.54
C ARG A 506 6.33 10.26 6.83
N ARG A 507 7.61 10.62 6.72
CA ARG A 507 8.52 10.78 7.87
C ARG A 507 8.95 12.23 8.06
N ILE A 508 8.90 12.71 9.30
CA ILE A 508 9.79 13.79 9.74
C ILE A 508 11.13 13.14 10.06
N VAL A 509 12.21 13.65 9.48
CA VAL A 509 13.57 13.12 9.65
C VAL A 509 14.56 14.24 9.93
N GLN A 510 15.69 13.94 10.56
CA GLN A 510 16.83 14.85 10.61
C GLN A 510 17.78 14.57 9.43
N ILE A 511 18.15 15.63 8.74
CA ILE A 511 18.97 15.62 7.52
C ILE A 511 20.23 16.42 7.79
N GLU A 512 21.37 15.87 7.43
CA GLU A 512 22.63 16.61 7.33
C GLU A 512 22.87 17.04 5.88
N ASN A 513 23.25 18.30 5.68
CA ASN A 513 23.79 18.80 4.42
C ASN A 513 24.87 19.87 4.71
N ASN A 514 26.06 19.73 4.14
CA ASN A 514 27.22 20.61 4.38
C ASN A 514 27.52 20.86 5.88
N GLY A 515 27.45 19.82 6.71
CA GLY A 515 27.76 19.90 8.15
C GLY A 515 26.72 20.64 9.00
N LYS A 516 25.59 21.06 8.43
CA LYS A 516 24.41 21.53 9.17
C LYS A 516 23.36 20.42 9.24
N THR A 517 22.72 20.28 10.40
CA THR A 517 21.55 19.41 10.59
C THR A 517 20.27 20.24 10.66
N PHE A 518 19.21 19.78 10.02
CA PHE A 518 17.87 20.36 10.06
C PHE A 518 16.80 19.28 9.88
N TYR A 519 15.54 19.59 10.17
CA TYR A 519 14.42 18.69 9.88
C TYR A 519 14.01 18.74 8.40
N GLY A 520 13.44 17.63 7.94
CA GLY A 520 12.82 17.54 6.62
C GLY A 520 11.69 16.52 6.58
N LEU A 521 10.88 16.62 5.51
CA LEU A 521 9.93 15.58 5.12
C LEU A 521 10.68 14.57 4.25
N GLU A 522 10.53 13.29 4.56
CA GLU A 522 10.87 12.20 3.66
C GLU A 522 9.61 11.38 3.34
N GLU A 523 9.39 11.15 2.04
CA GLU A 523 8.45 10.14 1.57
C GLU A 523 9.29 8.95 1.10
N TYR A 524 9.13 7.83 1.79
CA TYR A 524 9.94 6.64 1.62
C TYR A 524 9.04 5.42 1.42
N ILE A 525 9.31 4.61 0.40
CA ILE A 525 8.57 3.38 0.16
C ILE A 525 9.32 2.20 0.77
N ASP A 526 8.66 1.48 1.67
CA ASP A 526 9.10 0.15 2.08
C ASP A 526 8.31 -0.91 1.30
N ALA A 527 9.03 -1.84 0.66
CA ALA A 527 8.44 -3.01 0.01
C ALA A 527 7.98 -4.06 1.04
N ILE A 528 8.43 -3.95 2.29
CA ILE A 528 8.08 -4.84 3.40
C ILE A 528 7.29 -4.05 4.44
N ASN A 529 6.06 -4.49 4.77
CA ASN A 529 5.44 -4.00 6.00
C ASN A 529 6.15 -4.65 7.20
N THR A 530 6.90 -3.86 7.96
CA THR A 530 7.60 -4.31 9.18
C THR A 530 6.84 -3.95 10.47
N ALA A 531 5.63 -3.41 10.36
CA ALA A 531 4.80 -3.08 11.51
C ALA A 531 4.38 -4.33 12.31
N PRO A 532 4.26 -4.23 13.65
CA PRO A 532 3.81 -5.33 14.48
C PRO A 532 2.34 -5.69 14.21
N ILE A 533 2.07 -6.98 13.96
CA ILE A 533 0.70 -7.51 13.83
C ILE A 533 0.34 -8.27 15.11
N ASN A 534 -0.49 -7.67 15.96
CA ASN A 534 -1.01 -8.27 17.20
C ASN A 534 0.07 -8.84 18.16
N SER A 535 1.28 -8.28 18.14
CA SER A 535 2.44 -8.79 18.89
C SER A 535 3.46 -7.67 19.16
N ASP A 536 3.99 -7.62 20.37
CA ASP A 536 5.11 -6.77 20.81
C ASP A 536 6.48 -7.43 20.65
N LYS A 537 6.52 -8.72 20.29
CA LYS A 537 7.76 -9.49 20.13
C LYS A 537 8.58 -9.03 18.93
N GLU A 538 9.79 -8.55 19.19
CA GLU A 538 10.82 -8.36 18.18
C GLU A 538 11.49 -9.69 17.79
N THR A 539 11.99 -9.78 16.57
CA THR A 539 12.78 -10.91 16.06
C THR A 539 13.75 -10.44 14.99
N ILE A 540 14.89 -11.11 14.87
CA ILE A 540 15.92 -10.77 13.88
C ILE A 540 15.83 -11.78 12.73
N VAL A 541 15.79 -11.25 11.50
CA VAL A 541 15.96 -12.03 10.27
C VAL A 541 17.21 -11.54 9.56
N ALA A 542 18.22 -12.39 9.46
CA ALA A 542 19.42 -12.09 8.70
C ALA A 542 19.19 -12.37 7.23
N VAL A 543 19.54 -11.40 6.38
CA VAL A 543 19.61 -11.55 4.92
C VAL A 543 21.07 -11.34 4.54
N SER A 544 21.72 -12.38 4.01
CA SER A 544 23.09 -12.31 3.51
C SER A 544 23.10 -12.62 2.02
N THR A 545 23.78 -11.79 1.23
CA THR A 545 23.85 -11.89 -0.23
C THR A 545 25.31 -11.95 -0.68
N TYR A 546 25.59 -12.53 -1.85
CA TYR A 546 26.92 -12.51 -2.47
C TYR A 546 27.39 -11.05 -2.64
N LYS A 547 28.71 -10.83 -2.49
CA LYS A 547 29.31 -9.49 -2.54
C LYS A 547 29.04 -8.77 -3.88
N ASP A 548 29.12 -9.52 -4.97
CA ASP A 548 28.99 -9.05 -6.35
C ASP A 548 27.71 -9.67 -6.98
N ALA A 549 26.59 -9.63 -6.25
CA ALA A 549 25.29 -10.01 -6.82
C ALA A 549 24.87 -8.97 -7.87
N ASP A 550 24.94 -9.37 -9.15
CA ASP A 550 24.59 -8.50 -10.27
C ASP A 550 23.16 -7.98 -10.12
N ALA A 551 22.96 -6.69 -10.34
CA ALA A 551 21.63 -6.20 -10.67
C ALA A 551 21.20 -6.85 -11.99
N TRP A 552 20.11 -7.62 -11.97
CA TRP A 552 19.62 -8.39 -13.12
C TRP A 552 19.44 -7.48 -14.35
N ASP A 553 20.10 -7.84 -15.47
CA ASP A 553 20.05 -7.10 -16.73
C ASP A 553 18.73 -7.34 -17.52
N GLY A 554 17.78 -8.05 -16.91
CA GLY A 554 16.52 -8.43 -17.51
C GLY A 554 16.69 -9.47 -18.63
N LYS A 555 17.71 -10.33 -18.56
CA LYS A 555 17.84 -11.56 -19.35
C LYS A 555 17.84 -12.79 -18.43
N PRO A 556 17.33 -13.95 -18.88
CA PRO A 556 17.57 -15.20 -18.17
C PRO A 556 19.08 -15.47 -18.07
N ALA A 557 19.54 -15.95 -16.92
CA ALA A 557 20.90 -16.44 -16.78
C ALA A 557 21.11 -17.66 -17.69
N SER A 558 22.30 -17.79 -18.29
CA SER A 558 22.65 -19.02 -19.01
C SER A 558 22.84 -20.17 -18.02
N ASN A 559 22.67 -21.41 -18.49
CA ASN A 559 22.86 -22.60 -17.65
C ASN A 559 24.27 -22.65 -17.02
N GLU A 560 25.28 -22.16 -17.73
CA GLU A 560 26.65 -22.03 -17.22
C GLU A 560 26.72 -21.01 -16.06
N LYS A 561 26.09 -19.83 -16.19
CA LYS A 561 26.06 -18.83 -15.11
C LYS A 561 25.28 -19.35 -13.88
N VAL A 562 24.17 -20.04 -14.10
CA VAL A 562 23.41 -20.69 -13.01
C VAL A 562 24.29 -21.73 -12.29
N LEU A 563 25.02 -22.54 -13.04
CA LEU A 563 25.88 -23.59 -12.49
C LEU A 563 27.10 -23.00 -11.74
N ASP A 564 27.72 -21.96 -12.26
CA ASP A 564 28.84 -21.24 -11.61
C ASP A 564 28.42 -20.65 -10.26
N ILE A 565 27.30 -19.91 -10.23
CA ILE A 565 26.75 -19.35 -8.99
C ILE A 565 26.37 -20.45 -7.99
N TYR A 566 25.77 -21.54 -8.45
CA TYR A 566 25.41 -22.70 -7.62
C TYR A 566 26.65 -23.45 -7.08
N GLN A 567 27.74 -23.55 -7.84
CA GLN A 567 28.98 -24.22 -7.43
C GLN A 567 29.93 -23.32 -6.62
N SER A 568 29.74 -22.00 -6.69
CA SER A 568 30.56 -21.01 -5.98
C SER A 568 30.67 -21.29 -4.48
N GLN A 569 31.89 -21.19 -3.96
CA GLN A 569 32.19 -21.33 -2.54
C GLN A 569 31.66 -20.14 -1.70
N GLU A 570 31.23 -19.05 -2.34
CA GLU A 570 30.71 -17.87 -1.63
C GLU A 570 29.43 -18.19 -0.86
N LYS A 571 28.61 -19.16 -1.33
CA LYS A 571 27.39 -19.61 -0.63
C LYS A 571 27.63 -20.05 0.82
N PHE A 572 28.79 -20.66 1.10
CA PHE A 572 29.14 -21.08 2.45
C PHE A 572 29.41 -19.88 3.37
N LYS A 573 30.17 -18.89 2.89
CA LYS A 573 30.41 -17.63 3.62
C LYS A 573 29.12 -16.85 3.87
N VAL A 574 28.21 -16.90 2.90
CA VAL A 574 26.90 -16.24 2.97
C VAL A 574 25.97 -16.96 3.96
N LEU A 575 26.01 -18.30 4.02
CA LEU A 575 25.34 -19.08 5.07
C LEU A 575 25.95 -18.84 6.46
N ASP A 576 27.28 -18.78 6.59
CA ASP A 576 27.95 -18.45 7.86
C ASP A 576 27.57 -17.04 8.37
N LYS A 577 27.56 -16.03 7.48
CA LYS A 577 27.06 -14.67 7.82
C LYS A 577 25.59 -14.67 8.20
N ALA A 578 24.76 -15.45 7.52
CA ALA A 578 23.34 -15.57 7.86
C ALA A 578 23.16 -16.20 9.25
N MET A 579 23.91 -17.25 9.59
CA MET A 579 23.93 -17.86 10.93
C MET A 579 24.40 -16.89 12.03
N GLU A 580 25.44 -16.10 11.75
CA GLU A 580 25.97 -15.10 12.68
C GLU A 580 24.96 -13.97 12.93
N GLY A 581 24.49 -13.32 11.85
CA GLY A 581 23.58 -12.18 11.94
C GLY A 581 22.17 -12.51 12.47
N SER A 582 21.77 -13.79 12.45
CA SER A 582 20.49 -14.26 13.01
C SER A 582 20.63 -14.89 14.40
N GLY A 583 21.84 -14.93 14.96
CA GLY A 583 22.09 -15.52 16.28
C GLY A 583 21.85 -17.05 16.34
N PHE A 584 21.93 -17.78 15.22
CA PHE A 584 21.57 -19.21 15.13
C PHE A 584 22.14 -20.06 16.26
N PHE A 585 23.44 -19.96 16.52
CA PHE A 585 24.09 -20.72 17.59
C PHE A 585 23.64 -20.30 19.00
N GLN A 586 23.22 -19.05 19.21
CA GLN A 586 22.67 -18.61 20.50
C GLN A 586 21.32 -19.29 20.77
N VAL A 587 20.45 -19.35 19.76
CA VAL A 587 19.15 -20.05 19.83
C VAL A 587 19.34 -21.55 20.07
N LEU A 588 20.28 -22.19 19.36
CA LEU A 588 20.62 -23.60 19.53
C LEU A 588 21.16 -23.89 20.95
N GLU A 589 22.09 -23.09 21.46
CA GLU A 589 22.66 -23.24 22.80
C GLU A 589 21.60 -23.01 23.91
N GLN A 590 20.68 -22.07 23.71
CA GLN A 590 19.54 -21.86 24.63
C GLN A 590 18.57 -23.04 24.64
N ALA A 591 18.30 -23.68 23.49
CA ALA A 591 17.50 -24.90 23.43
C ALA A 591 18.23 -26.09 24.09
N PHE A 592 19.54 -26.24 23.82
CA PHE A 592 20.40 -27.23 24.46
C PHE A 592 20.40 -27.09 25.99
N ALA A 593 20.66 -25.90 26.52
CA ALA A 593 20.67 -25.63 27.95
C ALA A 593 19.32 -25.95 28.64
N ARG A 594 18.19 -25.71 27.96
CA ARG A 594 16.84 -26.06 28.44
C ARG A 594 16.54 -27.56 28.46
N SER A 595 17.24 -28.37 27.66
CA SER A 595 16.99 -29.81 27.56
C SER A 595 17.54 -30.65 28.71
N GLY A 596 18.59 -30.16 29.39
CA GLY A 596 19.33 -30.93 30.40
C GLY A 596 20.10 -32.16 29.87
N LYS A 597 20.19 -32.36 28.55
CA LYS A 597 20.88 -33.49 27.91
C LYS A 597 22.38 -33.25 27.76
N SER A 598 23.14 -34.31 27.45
CA SER A 598 24.49 -34.17 26.90
C SER A 598 24.43 -33.66 25.44
N ARG A 599 25.53 -33.11 24.91
CA ARG A 599 25.61 -32.73 23.47
C ARG A 599 25.58 -33.93 22.53
N GLU A 600 25.90 -35.11 23.03
CA GLU A 600 25.86 -36.35 22.24
C GLU A 600 24.43 -36.88 22.11
N ASP A 601 23.63 -36.77 23.18
CA ASP A 601 22.22 -37.17 23.24
C ASP A 601 21.25 -36.12 22.68
N PHE A 602 21.65 -34.84 22.64
CA PHE A 602 20.81 -33.75 22.13
C PHE A 602 20.60 -33.88 20.62
N SER A 603 19.35 -34.06 20.23
CA SER A 603 18.95 -34.49 18.90
C SER A 603 18.50 -33.32 18.02
N ILE A 604 19.14 -33.18 16.86
CA ILE A 604 18.94 -32.06 15.93
C ILE A 604 18.46 -32.61 14.58
N ILE A 605 17.28 -32.18 14.13
CA ILE A 605 16.77 -32.46 12.78
C ILE A 605 16.88 -31.24 11.90
N ILE A 606 17.49 -31.40 10.73
CA ILE A 606 17.47 -30.46 9.61
C ILE A 606 16.48 -31.01 8.57
N LYS A 607 15.46 -30.23 8.25
CA LYS A 607 14.44 -30.52 7.22
C LYS A 607 14.75 -29.71 5.96
N PRO A 608 15.53 -30.22 4.99
CA PRO A 608 15.65 -29.61 3.67
C PRO A 608 14.38 -29.81 2.84
N ASN A 609 14.30 -29.20 1.66
CA ASN A 609 13.27 -29.48 0.66
C ASN A 609 13.88 -30.16 -0.56
N PHE A 610 13.59 -31.45 -0.79
CA PHE A 610 14.05 -32.15 -1.99
C PHE A 610 13.12 -33.22 -2.55
N MET A 611 12.06 -33.65 -1.85
CA MET A 611 11.26 -34.81 -2.29
C MET A 611 10.37 -34.59 -3.53
N PHE A 612 10.29 -33.35 -4.03
CA PHE A 612 9.68 -32.99 -5.33
C PHE A 612 10.70 -32.83 -6.48
N PHE A 613 11.98 -33.11 -6.25
CA PHE A 613 13.04 -33.15 -7.26
C PHE A 613 12.61 -33.91 -8.53
N TYR A 614 12.96 -33.35 -9.70
CA TYR A 614 12.64 -33.92 -11.01
C TYR A 614 13.86 -34.10 -11.94
N SER A 615 14.83 -33.17 -11.92
CA SER A 615 15.99 -33.17 -12.84
C SER A 615 17.26 -32.71 -12.17
N LEU A 616 18.40 -33.38 -12.44
CA LEU A 616 19.73 -32.93 -11.99
C LEU A 616 20.23 -31.68 -12.72
N VAL A 617 19.65 -31.31 -13.87
CA VAL A 617 20.04 -30.12 -14.63
C VAL A 617 19.58 -28.86 -13.89
N ASP A 618 18.36 -28.88 -13.38
CA ASP A 618 17.76 -27.75 -12.67
C ASP A 618 18.08 -27.82 -11.16
N LYS A 619 18.84 -26.83 -10.68
CA LYS A 619 19.27 -26.69 -9.27
C LYS A 619 18.37 -25.78 -8.42
N SER A 620 17.30 -25.26 -9.01
CA SER A 620 16.42 -24.27 -8.39
C SER A 620 15.31 -24.91 -7.53
N THR A 621 15.01 -26.19 -7.76
CA THR A 621 13.80 -26.85 -7.22
C THR A 621 14.00 -27.58 -5.88
N PHE A 622 15.25 -27.71 -5.40
CA PHE A 622 15.58 -28.37 -4.13
C PHE A 622 16.67 -27.61 -3.36
N THR A 623 16.67 -27.73 -2.03
CA THR A 623 17.70 -27.13 -1.15
C THR A 623 19.05 -27.76 -1.49
N ASP A 624 20.06 -26.93 -1.76
CA ASP A 624 21.39 -27.40 -2.11
C ASP A 624 21.97 -28.34 -1.03
N PRO A 625 22.26 -29.62 -1.35
CA PRO A 625 22.83 -30.57 -0.39
C PRO A 625 24.13 -30.05 0.25
N ALA A 626 24.96 -29.33 -0.51
CA ALA A 626 26.21 -28.79 0.01
C ALA A 626 26.01 -27.76 1.14
N LEU A 627 24.96 -26.91 1.04
CA LEU A 627 24.63 -25.96 2.10
C LEU A 627 24.12 -26.67 3.38
N VAL A 628 23.37 -27.76 3.21
CA VAL A 628 22.85 -28.56 4.33
C VAL A 628 23.97 -29.36 5.00
N GLU A 629 24.90 -29.93 4.22
CA GLU A 629 26.12 -30.58 4.72
C GLU A 629 27.01 -29.58 5.47
N HIS A 630 27.20 -28.36 4.94
CA HIS A 630 27.92 -27.29 5.64
C HIS A 630 27.26 -26.95 6.98
N LEU A 631 25.94 -26.71 7.01
CA LEU A 631 25.22 -26.46 8.26
C LEU A 631 25.40 -27.60 9.28
N ALA A 632 25.29 -28.86 8.84
CA ALA A 632 25.50 -30.03 9.70
C ALA A 632 26.95 -30.11 10.23
N GLU A 633 27.95 -29.80 9.41
CA GLU A 633 29.35 -29.72 9.83
C GLU A 633 29.57 -28.62 10.88
N ARG A 634 29.04 -27.42 10.67
CA ARG A 634 29.18 -26.29 11.62
C ARG A 634 28.49 -26.58 12.95
N ILE A 635 27.39 -27.35 12.95
CA ILE A 635 26.75 -27.87 14.17
C ILE A 635 27.62 -28.96 14.83
N TYR A 636 28.21 -29.86 14.05
CA TYR A 636 29.11 -30.91 14.54
C TYR A 636 30.38 -30.33 15.20
N GLU A 637 30.94 -29.25 14.64
CA GLU A 637 32.06 -28.50 15.24
C GLU A 637 31.74 -27.92 16.62
N LYS A 638 30.47 -27.62 16.92
CA LYS A 638 30.00 -27.22 18.27
C LYS A 638 29.79 -28.40 19.24
N GLY A 639 30.21 -29.61 18.86
CA GLY A 639 30.19 -30.78 19.73
C GLY A 639 28.88 -31.58 19.73
N PHE A 640 27.87 -31.17 18.96
CA PHE A 640 26.65 -31.96 18.79
C PHE A 640 26.91 -33.20 17.92
N ARG A 641 26.30 -34.35 18.25
CA ARG A 641 26.55 -35.63 17.54
C ARG A 641 25.31 -36.24 16.90
N LYS A 642 24.14 -36.21 17.56
CA LYS A 642 22.89 -36.74 17.00
C LYS A 642 22.23 -35.75 16.01
N ILE A 643 22.88 -35.58 14.86
CA ILE A 643 22.43 -34.71 13.76
C ILE A 643 21.76 -35.57 12.67
N MET A 644 20.58 -35.15 12.20
CA MET A 644 19.77 -35.91 11.24
C MET A 644 19.27 -34.97 10.14
N VAL A 645 19.40 -35.39 8.88
CA VAL A 645 18.78 -34.74 7.71
C VAL A 645 17.53 -35.54 7.37
N ALA A 646 16.35 -34.95 7.51
CA ALA A 646 15.08 -35.66 7.41
C ALA A 646 14.17 -35.07 6.32
N GLU A 647 13.49 -35.93 5.58
CA GLU A 647 12.44 -35.57 4.60
C GLU A 647 11.32 -36.61 4.68
N ALA A 648 10.13 -36.31 4.14
CA ALA A 648 9.06 -37.31 4.02
C ALA A 648 8.76 -37.61 2.55
N ARG A 649 8.35 -38.84 2.25
CA ARG A 649 7.97 -39.23 0.88
C ARG A 649 6.85 -38.35 0.33
N SER A 650 6.91 -38.10 -0.96
CA SER A 650 5.98 -37.20 -1.65
C SER A 650 4.97 -37.99 -2.49
N THR A 651 3.98 -37.29 -3.05
CA THR A 651 3.01 -37.88 -3.99
C THR A 651 3.70 -38.66 -5.12
N LEU A 652 4.91 -38.24 -5.55
CA LEU A 652 5.69 -38.93 -6.58
C LEU A 652 6.11 -40.34 -6.17
N SER A 653 6.30 -40.61 -4.87
CA SER A 653 6.64 -41.93 -4.34
C SER A 653 5.52 -42.97 -4.49
N LYS A 654 4.29 -42.55 -4.82
CA LYS A 654 3.20 -43.47 -5.22
C LYS A 654 3.22 -43.88 -6.69
N PHE A 655 3.89 -43.11 -7.54
CA PHE A 655 3.82 -43.28 -9.01
C PHE A 655 5.15 -43.67 -9.65
N PHE A 656 6.28 -43.48 -8.95
CA PHE A 656 7.62 -43.76 -9.46
C PHE A 656 8.46 -44.53 -8.44
N SER A 657 9.19 -45.55 -8.93
CA SER A 657 10.16 -46.33 -8.14
C SER A 657 11.38 -45.49 -7.73
N ASN A 658 12.12 -45.94 -6.71
CA ASN A 658 13.35 -45.28 -6.20
C ASN A 658 13.11 -43.84 -5.73
N ARG A 659 11.93 -43.58 -5.16
CA ARG A 659 11.49 -42.31 -4.58
C ARG A 659 11.31 -42.37 -3.05
N ASP A 660 11.95 -43.32 -2.37
CA ASP A 660 12.21 -43.22 -0.93
C ASP A 660 13.21 -42.09 -0.65
N VAL A 661 13.22 -41.59 0.58
CA VAL A 661 14.01 -40.39 0.93
C VAL A 661 15.51 -40.63 0.75
N LYS A 662 16.00 -41.82 1.10
CA LYS A 662 17.43 -42.18 1.02
C LYS A 662 17.90 -42.33 -0.42
N ALA A 663 17.09 -42.89 -1.32
CA ALA A 663 17.40 -42.97 -2.75
C ALA A 663 17.46 -41.59 -3.41
N VAL A 664 16.48 -40.72 -3.16
CA VAL A 664 16.47 -39.35 -3.71
C VAL A 664 17.66 -38.56 -3.17
N ALA A 665 17.93 -38.63 -1.87
CA ALA A 665 19.03 -37.89 -1.24
C ALA A 665 20.40 -38.29 -1.82
N ARG A 666 20.68 -39.60 -1.97
CA ARG A 666 21.91 -40.08 -2.64
C ARG A 666 21.99 -39.61 -4.10
N HIS A 667 20.88 -39.57 -4.82
CA HIS A 667 20.86 -39.19 -6.23
C HIS A 667 21.18 -37.70 -6.46
N ILE A 668 20.69 -36.81 -5.58
CA ILE A 668 20.95 -35.36 -5.67
C ILE A 668 22.29 -34.93 -5.07
N GLY A 669 22.94 -35.79 -4.29
CA GLY A 669 24.34 -35.64 -3.90
C GLY A 669 24.66 -35.67 -2.40
N TYR A 670 23.68 -35.93 -1.53
CA TYR A 670 23.93 -36.07 -0.08
C TYR A 670 24.82 -37.28 0.21
N ARG A 671 25.77 -37.13 1.15
CA ARG A 671 26.75 -38.15 1.53
C ARG A 671 26.65 -38.47 3.01
N GLU A 672 26.22 -39.69 3.35
CA GLU A 672 26.25 -40.22 4.73
C GLU A 672 27.71 -40.46 5.19
N GLY A 673 28.43 -39.39 5.47
CA GLY A 673 29.85 -39.36 5.87
C GLY A 673 30.07 -39.38 7.38
N GLY A 674 29.12 -39.90 8.17
CA GLY A 674 29.23 -40.07 9.62
C GLY A 674 28.98 -38.83 10.49
N LYS A 675 28.91 -37.61 9.93
CA LYS A 675 28.57 -36.38 10.67
C LYS A 675 27.06 -36.20 10.89
N TYR A 676 26.22 -36.84 10.07
CA TYR A 676 24.77 -36.84 10.18
C TYR A 676 24.18 -38.13 9.56
N GLN A 677 22.89 -38.40 9.80
CA GLN A 677 22.13 -39.53 9.26
C GLN A 677 20.97 -39.06 8.37
N ILE A 678 20.58 -39.81 7.34
CA ILE A 678 19.39 -39.50 6.52
C ILE A 678 18.18 -40.30 7.01
N ILE A 679 17.09 -39.61 7.36
CA ILE A 679 15.87 -40.22 7.92
C ILE A 679 14.68 -40.00 6.98
N ASP A 680 13.92 -41.08 6.75
CA ASP A 680 12.64 -41.05 6.03
C ASP A 680 11.50 -40.88 7.05
N LEU A 681 10.89 -39.69 7.07
CA LEU A 681 9.80 -39.34 7.98
C LEU A 681 8.47 -40.04 7.62
N SER A 682 8.42 -40.80 6.53
CA SER A 682 7.31 -41.71 6.23
C SER A 682 7.47 -43.11 6.86
N GLU A 683 8.59 -43.38 7.53
CA GLU A 683 8.89 -44.62 8.25
C GLU A 683 8.84 -44.41 9.78
N ASP A 684 8.94 -45.49 10.57
CA ASP A 684 8.95 -45.49 12.05
C ASP A 684 7.86 -44.62 12.70
N LEU A 685 6.63 -44.82 12.25
CA LEU A 685 5.47 -44.03 12.63
C LEU A 685 4.80 -44.50 13.93
N GLU A 686 4.18 -43.57 14.65
CA GLU A 686 3.21 -43.82 15.72
C GLU A 686 2.03 -42.83 15.65
N GLU A 687 0.88 -43.18 16.22
CA GLU A 687 -0.29 -42.28 16.26
C GLU A 687 -0.08 -41.14 17.26
N TRP A 688 -0.38 -39.91 16.84
CA TRP A 688 -0.45 -38.74 17.70
C TRP A 688 -1.77 -38.00 17.51
N ASN A 689 -2.31 -37.42 18.58
CA ASN A 689 -3.47 -36.54 18.50
C ASN A 689 -3.00 -35.09 18.52
N TYR A 690 -3.00 -34.45 17.36
CA TYR A 690 -2.63 -33.04 17.18
C TYR A 690 -3.73 -32.08 17.63
N GLY A 691 -4.97 -32.57 17.79
CA GLY A 691 -6.15 -31.72 17.82
C GLY A 691 -6.36 -31.01 16.48
N GLY A 692 -7.11 -29.90 16.50
CA GLY A 692 -7.38 -29.09 15.31
C GLY A 692 -7.99 -29.90 14.17
N LYS A 693 -7.50 -29.66 12.95
CA LYS A 693 -7.94 -30.31 11.71
C LYS A 693 -7.11 -31.54 11.37
N LEU A 694 -5.85 -31.58 11.80
CA LEU A 694 -5.00 -32.76 11.62
C LEU A 694 -5.48 -33.95 12.49
N GLY A 695 -6.05 -33.66 13.67
CA GLY A 695 -6.71 -34.65 14.52
C GLY A 695 -5.78 -35.79 14.95
N LYS A 696 -6.26 -37.03 14.87
CA LYS A 696 -5.43 -38.23 15.04
C LYS A 696 -4.71 -38.53 13.73
N HIS A 697 -3.39 -38.43 13.75
CA HIS A 697 -2.56 -38.64 12.56
C HIS A 697 -1.20 -39.24 12.93
N PRO A 698 -0.50 -39.95 12.01
CA PRO A 698 0.81 -40.47 12.31
C PRO A 698 1.87 -39.37 12.53
N VAL A 699 2.95 -39.73 13.24
CA VAL A 699 4.20 -38.97 13.36
C VAL A 699 5.38 -39.93 13.34
N ASN A 700 6.50 -39.55 12.70
CA ASN A 700 7.76 -40.26 12.82
C ASN A 700 8.35 -40.06 14.24
N LYS A 701 8.87 -41.14 14.83
CA LYS A 701 9.38 -41.14 16.21
C LYS A 701 10.57 -40.21 16.45
N GLU A 702 11.52 -40.14 15.53
CA GLU A 702 12.65 -39.21 15.65
C GLU A 702 12.20 -37.76 15.48
N TRP A 703 11.26 -37.46 14.57
CA TRP A 703 10.66 -36.11 14.49
C TRP A 703 9.99 -35.68 15.79
N LYS A 704 9.22 -36.58 16.41
CA LYS A 704 8.59 -36.35 17.71
C LYS A 704 9.62 -36.16 18.81
N ALA A 705 10.65 -37.00 18.87
CA ALA A 705 11.67 -37.00 19.92
C ALA A 705 12.73 -35.88 19.79
N ALA A 706 12.83 -35.23 18.62
CA ALA A 706 13.83 -34.20 18.35
C ALA A 706 13.79 -33.03 19.34
N ASP A 707 14.96 -32.68 19.87
CA ASP A 707 15.14 -31.55 20.79
C ASP A 707 15.24 -30.21 20.05
N PHE A 708 15.79 -30.23 18.84
CA PHE A 708 15.89 -29.07 17.96
C PHE A 708 15.48 -29.44 16.53
N ARG A 709 14.74 -28.53 15.87
CA ARG A 709 14.22 -28.74 14.52
C ARG A 709 14.46 -27.49 13.68
N ILE A 710 15.10 -27.67 12.53
CA ILE A 710 15.48 -26.61 11.59
C ILE A 710 14.75 -26.84 10.26
N SER A 711 14.05 -25.84 9.74
CA SER A 711 13.60 -25.85 8.34
C SER A 711 14.69 -25.23 7.47
N PHE A 712 15.24 -25.97 6.50
CA PHE A 712 16.13 -25.41 5.47
C PHE A 712 15.41 -25.44 4.11
N ALA A 713 14.50 -24.50 3.90
CA ALA A 713 13.68 -24.45 2.71
C ALA A 713 14.48 -24.04 1.45
N LYS A 714 13.99 -24.47 0.30
CA LYS A 714 14.37 -23.91 -1.00
C LYS A 714 13.45 -22.75 -1.34
N ASN A 715 14.00 -21.64 -1.80
CA ASN A 715 13.24 -20.49 -2.26
C ASN A 715 12.61 -20.79 -3.62
N LYS A 716 11.29 -21.06 -3.64
CA LYS A 716 10.57 -21.33 -4.89
C LYS A 716 9.07 -21.03 -4.86
N THR A 717 8.50 -20.70 -6.01
CA THR A 717 7.05 -20.56 -6.23
C THR A 717 6.30 -21.89 -6.09
N HIS A 718 4.99 -21.83 -5.88
CA HIS A 718 4.11 -23.00 -5.81
C HIS A 718 2.67 -22.64 -6.18
N ASN A 719 2.10 -23.27 -7.21
CA ASN A 719 0.74 -23.00 -7.71
C ASN A 719 -0.38 -22.97 -6.63
N TYR A 720 -0.48 -23.97 -5.73
CA TYR A 720 -1.49 -24.00 -4.67
C TYR A 720 -1.23 -23.10 -3.45
N ALA A 721 0.03 -22.81 -3.13
CA ALA A 721 0.40 -22.14 -1.87
C ALA A 721 1.06 -20.79 -2.08
N TYR A 722 1.05 -20.30 -3.32
CA TYR A 722 1.86 -19.20 -3.87
C TYR A 722 3.36 -19.50 -3.85
N TYR A 723 3.87 -20.08 -2.77
CA TYR A 723 5.28 -20.36 -2.54
C TYR A 723 5.56 -21.58 -1.66
N THR A 724 6.82 -22.02 -1.72
CA THR A 724 7.45 -22.91 -0.75
C THR A 724 8.59 -22.16 -0.10
N LEU A 725 8.43 -21.82 1.17
CA LEU A 725 9.46 -21.27 2.05
C LEU A 725 9.49 -22.11 3.33
N THR A 726 9.88 -21.56 4.49
CA THR A 726 10.13 -22.36 5.70
C THR A 726 8.87 -23.03 6.25
N LEU A 727 7.73 -22.33 6.35
CA LEU A 727 6.48 -22.93 6.85
C LEU A 727 5.98 -24.05 5.92
N LYS A 728 5.96 -23.78 4.60
CA LYS A 728 5.49 -24.76 3.60
C LYS A 728 6.49 -25.92 3.38
N ASN A 729 7.75 -25.78 3.77
CA ASN A 729 8.69 -26.89 3.83
C ASN A 729 8.35 -27.89 4.97
N ILE A 730 7.73 -27.43 6.06
CA ILE A 730 7.27 -28.29 7.17
C ILE A 730 6.01 -29.10 6.80
N TYR A 731 5.14 -28.60 5.93
CA TYR A 731 4.13 -29.44 5.25
C TYR A 731 4.79 -30.66 4.54
N GLY A 732 6.02 -30.46 4.05
CA GLY A 732 6.87 -31.52 3.51
C GLY A 732 7.20 -32.63 4.52
N ALA A 733 7.23 -32.36 5.84
CA ALA A 733 7.56 -33.33 6.88
C ALA A 733 6.39 -34.26 7.27
N LEU A 734 5.13 -33.92 6.94
CA LEU A 734 3.95 -34.74 7.25
C LEU A 734 4.07 -36.16 6.63
N PRO A 735 3.85 -37.26 7.37
CA PRO A 735 4.37 -38.58 7.00
C PRO A 735 3.69 -39.27 5.81
N MET A 736 2.40 -39.00 5.54
CA MET A 736 1.66 -39.72 4.50
C MET A 736 2.18 -39.44 3.09
N GLU A 737 2.60 -40.49 2.38
CA GLU A 737 3.22 -40.39 1.04
C GLU A 737 2.29 -39.73 0.01
N PHE A 738 1.00 -40.10 -0.03
CA PHE A 738 0.04 -39.52 -0.99
C PHE A 738 -0.49 -38.16 -0.48
N LYS A 739 0.42 -37.23 -0.22
CA LYS A 739 0.18 -35.91 0.37
C LYS A 739 -0.96 -35.13 -0.31
N TYR A 740 -1.07 -35.22 -1.65
CA TYR A 740 -2.16 -34.55 -2.37
C TYR A 740 -3.54 -35.09 -1.97
N LYS A 741 -3.76 -36.41 -2.03
CA LYS A 741 -5.04 -37.02 -1.64
C LYS A 741 -5.39 -36.72 -0.18
N VAL A 742 -4.45 -36.95 0.74
CA VAL A 742 -4.72 -36.82 2.19
C VAL A 742 -4.97 -35.37 2.60
N TYR A 743 -4.06 -34.44 2.27
CA TYR A 743 -4.13 -33.08 2.81
C TYR A 743 -4.89 -32.12 1.88
N HIS A 744 -4.69 -32.19 0.55
CA HIS A 744 -5.40 -31.27 -0.35
C HIS A 744 -6.86 -31.70 -0.60
N CYS A 745 -7.12 -33.01 -0.76
CA CYS A 745 -8.48 -33.48 -1.06
C CYS A 745 -9.28 -33.83 0.20
N ASP A 746 -8.76 -34.72 1.06
CA ASP A 746 -9.57 -35.28 2.15
C ASP A 746 -9.71 -34.32 3.34
N MET A 747 -8.67 -33.53 3.64
CA MET A 747 -8.76 -32.43 4.61
C MET A 747 -9.21 -31.10 3.97
N GLY A 748 -9.16 -30.97 2.65
CA GLY A 748 -9.55 -29.75 1.93
C GLY A 748 -8.64 -28.53 2.17
N ASP A 749 -7.51 -28.70 2.87
CA ASP A 749 -6.55 -27.65 3.20
C ASP A 749 -5.19 -28.22 3.61
N ILE A 750 -4.12 -27.50 3.28
CA ILE A 750 -2.75 -27.79 3.71
C ILE A 750 -2.28 -26.91 4.88
N TYR A 751 -2.89 -25.75 5.12
CA TYR A 751 -2.39 -24.77 6.08
C TYR A 751 -2.70 -25.17 7.52
N GLU A 752 -3.98 -25.40 7.86
CA GLU A 752 -4.40 -25.82 9.18
C GLU A 752 -3.69 -27.11 9.64
N PRO A 753 -3.60 -28.19 8.82
CA PRO A 753 -2.81 -29.37 9.21
C PRO A 753 -1.32 -29.10 9.46
N THR A 754 -0.71 -28.17 8.70
CA THR A 754 0.69 -27.80 8.90
C THR A 754 0.87 -26.98 10.18
N ILE A 755 -0.07 -26.09 10.48
CA ILE A 755 -0.09 -25.29 11.71
C ILE A 755 -0.28 -26.20 12.94
N ASP A 756 -1.17 -27.18 12.89
CA ASP A 756 -1.37 -28.16 13.97
C ASP A 756 -0.12 -29.02 14.19
N TYR A 757 0.56 -29.42 13.11
CA TYR A 757 1.84 -30.13 13.17
C TYR A 757 2.96 -29.30 13.83
N ILE A 758 3.09 -28.02 13.47
CA ILE A 758 4.06 -27.09 14.06
C ILE A 758 3.73 -26.78 15.53
N LYS A 759 2.45 -26.65 15.89
CA LYS A 759 2.01 -26.45 17.29
C LYS A 759 2.38 -27.65 18.17
N ALA A 760 2.20 -28.87 17.68
CA ALA A 760 2.56 -30.08 18.41
C ALA A 760 4.09 -30.28 18.49
N PHE A 761 4.80 -29.99 17.39
CA PHE A 761 6.25 -30.18 17.28
C PHE A 761 6.94 -28.91 16.76
N PRO A 762 7.23 -27.95 17.66
CA PRO A 762 7.83 -26.68 17.28
C PRO A 762 9.10 -26.82 16.46
N VAL A 763 9.19 -25.96 15.45
CA VAL A 763 10.37 -25.77 14.61
C VAL A 763 11.06 -24.49 15.09
N HIS A 764 12.34 -24.61 15.41
CA HIS A 764 13.09 -23.67 16.24
C HIS A 764 13.89 -22.66 15.41
N PHE A 765 14.10 -22.95 14.12
CA PHE A 765 14.88 -22.09 13.25
C PHE A 765 14.52 -22.29 11.78
N GLY A 766 14.55 -21.20 11.01
CA GLY A 766 14.37 -21.18 9.56
C GLY A 766 15.64 -20.75 8.84
N PHE A 767 15.99 -21.47 7.78
CA PHE A 767 16.90 -21.06 6.72
C PHE A 767 16.19 -21.16 5.37
N ILE A 768 16.49 -20.25 4.46
CA ILE A 768 16.06 -20.28 3.06
C ILE A 768 17.31 -20.25 2.17
N ASP A 769 17.50 -21.30 1.37
CA ASP A 769 18.38 -21.30 0.21
C ASP A 769 17.71 -20.52 -0.92
N ALA A 770 18.17 -19.29 -1.13
CA ALA A 770 17.83 -18.44 -2.27
C ALA A 770 19.10 -18.10 -3.09
N VAL A 771 20.04 -19.04 -3.21
CA VAL A 771 21.23 -18.83 -4.07
C VAL A 771 20.83 -18.86 -5.53
N VAL A 772 20.05 -19.88 -5.88
CA VAL A 772 19.33 -20.06 -7.16
C VAL A 772 17.90 -20.43 -6.80
N SER A 773 16.92 -19.77 -7.39
CA SER A 773 15.52 -19.80 -6.94
C SER A 773 14.59 -20.14 -8.11
N ALA A 774 13.59 -21.00 -7.86
CA ALA A 774 12.69 -21.50 -8.91
C ALA A 774 11.40 -20.67 -8.97
N ASP A 775 10.98 -20.39 -10.19
CA ASP A 775 10.05 -19.32 -10.49
C ASP A 775 8.91 -19.75 -11.43
N GLY A 776 7.82 -18.98 -11.43
CA GLY A 776 6.65 -19.21 -12.30
C GLY A 776 5.76 -20.40 -11.91
N PRO A 777 4.84 -20.84 -12.79
CA PRO A 777 3.77 -21.78 -12.45
C PRO A 777 4.24 -23.21 -12.13
N PHE A 778 5.46 -23.57 -12.55
CA PHE A 778 6.04 -24.90 -12.37
C PHE A 778 7.22 -24.95 -11.40
N GLY A 779 7.60 -23.84 -10.72
CA GLY A 779 8.78 -23.76 -9.84
C GLY A 779 8.84 -24.80 -8.70
N ILE A 780 7.71 -25.44 -8.36
CA ILE A 780 7.68 -26.63 -7.48
C ILE A 780 8.45 -27.84 -8.07
N PHE A 781 8.43 -28.03 -9.39
CA PHE A 781 8.97 -29.18 -10.15
C PHE A 781 10.17 -28.85 -11.03
N ALA A 782 10.12 -27.73 -11.77
CA ALA A 782 11.12 -27.33 -12.76
C ALA A 782 11.01 -25.85 -13.11
N ASP A 783 12.15 -25.19 -13.32
CA ASP A 783 12.24 -23.84 -13.88
C ASP A 783 13.31 -23.79 -14.99
N PRO A 784 12.94 -23.46 -16.25
CA PRO A 784 13.88 -23.28 -17.35
C PRO A 784 14.66 -21.95 -17.29
N TYR A 785 14.26 -21.00 -16.44
CA TYR A 785 14.88 -19.68 -16.31
C TYR A 785 15.10 -19.26 -14.82
N PRO A 786 15.85 -20.04 -14.02
CA PRO A 786 16.04 -19.77 -12.59
C PRO A 786 16.56 -18.37 -12.28
N GLN A 787 16.05 -17.78 -11.21
CA GLN A 787 16.50 -16.47 -10.74
C GLN A 787 17.71 -16.59 -9.82
N LEU A 788 18.71 -15.73 -10.04
CA LEU A 788 19.96 -15.70 -9.28
C LEU A 788 19.88 -14.68 -8.15
N THR A 789 19.08 -14.99 -7.13
CA THR A 789 18.94 -14.13 -5.95
C THR A 789 20.18 -14.16 -5.03
N GLN A 790 21.09 -15.14 -5.18
CA GLN A 790 22.41 -15.16 -4.55
C GLN A 790 22.41 -14.92 -3.03
N THR A 791 21.36 -15.37 -2.33
CA THR A 791 21.04 -14.95 -0.96
C THR A 791 20.74 -16.15 -0.06
N ILE A 792 21.10 -16.04 1.22
CA ILE A 792 20.61 -16.90 2.31
C ILE A 792 19.86 -16.01 3.29
N ILE A 793 18.69 -16.50 3.73
CA ILE A 793 17.85 -15.83 4.74
C ILE A 793 17.72 -16.76 5.95
N ALA A 794 17.86 -16.22 7.17
CA ALA A 794 17.93 -17.00 8.40
C ALA A 794 17.27 -16.29 9.60
N GLY A 795 16.62 -17.04 10.49
CA GLY A 795 16.02 -16.48 11.71
C GLY A 795 15.26 -17.51 12.55
N GLU A 796 14.98 -17.17 13.81
CA GLU A 796 14.22 -18.01 14.75
C GLU A 796 12.74 -18.08 14.37
N ASN A 797 12.13 -16.93 14.05
CA ASN A 797 10.72 -16.85 13.71
C ASN A 797 10.47 -17.14 12.22
N LEU A 798 9.94 -18.33 11.93
CA LEU A 798 9.61 -18.82 10.59
C LEU A 798 8.66 -17.90 9.80
N VAL A 799 7.70 -17.26 10.47
CA VAL A 799 6.78 -16.31 9.82
C VAL A 799 7.55 -15.08 9.36
N ALA A 800 8.41 -14.52 10.20
CA ALA A 800 9.24 -13.37 9.84
C ALA A 800 10.28 -13.71 8.77
N VAL A 801 10.88 -14.91 8.83
CA VAL A 801 11.82 -15.41 7.80
C VAL A 801 11.13 -15.54 6.44
N ASP A 802 9.94 -16.12 6.40
CA ASP A 802 9.14 -16.21 5.16
C ASP A 802 8.71 -14.82 4.69
N TRP A 803 8.26 -13.94 5.59
CA TRP A 803 7.82 -12.57 5.28
C TRP A 803 8.93 -11.71 4.67
N VAL A 804 10.13 -11.72 5.25
CA VAL A 804 11.30 -10.98 4.73
C VAL A 804 11.83 -11.55 3.41
N ALA A 805 11.58 -12.84 3.14
CA ALA A 805 11.94 -13.46 1.87
C ALA A 805 11.04 -13.02 0.70
N LEU A 806 9.78 -12.64 0.95
CA LEU A 806 8.83 -12.30 -0.11
C LEU A 806 9.22 -11.03 -0.91
N PRO A 807 9.69 -9.91 -0.32
CA PRO A 807 10.10 -8.75 -1.12
C PRO A 807 11.45 -8.96 -1.84
N ARG A 808 12.25 -9.95 -1.42
CA ARG A 808 13.40 -10.40 -2.23
C ARG A 808 12.98 -11.14 -3.51
N TRP A 809 11.67 -11.32 -3.72
CA TRP A 809 11.04 -11.74 -4.96
C TRP A 809 10.51 -10.63 -5.86
N ASP A 810 11.00 -9.39 -5.74
CA ASP A 810 10.80 -8.37 -6.80
C ASP A 810 11.43 -8.77 -8.17
N TRP A 811 12.03 -9.97 -8.24
CA TRP A 811 12.50 -10.67 -9.44
C TRP A 811 11.70 -11.96 -9.81
N ILE A 812 10.63 -12.35 -9.09
CA ILE A 812 10.00 -13.70 -9.12
C ILE A 812 8.43 -13.65 -9.18
N PRO A 813 7.78 -14.08 -10.29
CA PRO A 813 6.34 -14.11 -10.56
C PRO A 813 5.41 -14.77 -9.54
N CYS A 814 4.23 -14.16 -9.42
CA CYS A 814 3.04 -14.77 -8.86
C CYS A 814 1.91 -14.80 -9.91
N CYS A 815 1.03 -15.80 -9.77
CA CYS A 815 -0.04 -16.11 -10.74
C CYS A 815 -1.20 -15.09 -10.66
N PRO A 816 -1.93 -14.77 -11.75
CA PRO A 816 -2.89 -13.66 -11.82
C PRO A 816 -4.04 -13.65 -10.79
N ASP A 817 -4.46 -14.80 -10.25
CA ASP A 817 -5.53 -14.84 -9.24
C ASP A 817 -5.06 -14.53 -7.81
N THR A 818 -3.75 -14.26 -7.61
CA THR A 818 -3.10 -14.36 -6.30
C THR A 818 -2.75 -13.02 -5.64
N CYS A 819 -2.73 -11.91 -6.40
CA CYS A 819 -2.52 -10.57 -5.86
C CYS A 819 -3.80 -9.99 -5.21
N ARG A 820 -5.01 -10.39 -5.65
CA ARG A 820 -6.30 -9.89 -5.13
C ARG A 820 -6.67 -10.30 -3.69
N LYS A 821 -5.80 -11.02 -2.98
CA LYS A 821 -6.02 -11.49 -1.60
C LYS A 821 -4.76 -11.38 -0.72
N ARG A 822 -3.81 -10.53 -1.09
CA ARG A 822 -2.71 -10.12 -0.20
C ARG A 822 -3.20 -9.05 0.77
#